data_AF-A0A1I1BGJ6-F1
#
_entry.id   AF-A0A1I1BGJ6-F1
#
_cell.length_a   1.000
_cell.length_b   1.000
_cell.length_c   1.000
_cell.angle_alpha   90.00
_cell.angle_beta   90.00
_cell.angle_gamma   90.00
#
_symmetry.space_group_name_H-M   'P 1'
#
loop_
_entity.id
_entity.type
_entity.pdbx_description
1 polymer ?
#
loop_
_entity_poly.entity_id
_entity_poly.type
_entity_poly.pdbx_seq_one_letter_code
_entity_poly.pdbx_strand_id
1 'polypeptide(L)'
;MSRYQTVIQFYNDIEKNFNVENWQLNGVDVWPLIRIFSGFPLTIQVPEASHVQAFSDSNDFPVLSDLLSNRDSHIDAFFLFDSIGRSRLNNVWYHRLIEPWIESLEKIGIRAVSLEYNQFNVHQQPVKSETYSLTRFFKSVSEQPIDEVDVSFDTRLLESIGREYEKKFPESSFFPDLPKLMKWVSEIKRNSEMMKALLSKYKAKIVFMVNSANLSSMAWALAARELNIPSVEIQHGVLGEIIYKQWSNVPQKGFNTMPFYYWCWSEEEAESVNLWAVETGIAKGIAGGNLWNELWKNDESEIVKSYDKQLTHMNDSRYHILLTLQPLYGLDDWTDNLPDWVLSAIAKSPDAWLWHVRYHPQMLGRFHQEATEMNKKLEPLIKANKIEVEKATAEPLMALLKKTDIHITAFSSSVVEAAEFGVPSIVLHPNANRFFAEQFKTGLVFKAETTNELLDAVLRIKKQKNLAKTIPRINERQDSQTILNKLIYPEEATVLKNHLCHERQYHDIKGSLAKVLYIDGYYELLTEKYKHSNDVNEVFWSGIAYNALGNDRLSFKLLDQLTTLGAVDSNLSIMEFNQVVKLYVYFNHHNYISQRDRVGVCIMRYLERNRGAIGWYIKILFDHEQYKPIIRWFSDDPHPDCCYYVGRAFIREERYMEARGPLLSYLREVENSNDPWLLGRKDVYKASALFYLGELYLRTEEKRRAAECFAECKRISQKPHRKAEEYLMMLEEEKRD
;
A
#
# COMPACT_ATOMS: atom_id res chain seq x y z
N MET A 1 -20.24 10.10 -22.99
CA MET A 1 -19.64 10.16 -21.64
C MET A 1 -18.42 9.24 -21.67
N SER A 2 -17.24 9.71 -21.28
CA SER A 2 -16.05 8.84 -21.23
C SER A 2 -16.23 7.73 -20.19
N ARG A 3 -15.54 6.58 -20.34
CA ARG A 3 -15.57 5.51 -19.32
C ARG A 3 -15.32 6.07 -17.92
N TYR A 4 -14.35 6.94 -17.83
CA TYR A 4 -13.98 7.63 -16.61
C TYR A 4 -15.14 8.45 -16.00
N GLN A 5 -15.83 9.27 -16.80
CA GLN A 5 -17.02 10.02 -16.33
C GLN A 5 -18.12 9.08 -15.86
N THR A 6 -18.31 7.93 -16.52
CA THR A 6 -19.28 6.90 -16.09
C THR A 6 -18.94 6.32 -14.71
N VAL A 7 -17.64 6.11 -14.43
CA VAL A 7 -17.16 5.62 -13.12
C VAL A 7 -17.42 6.66 -12.03
N ILE A 8 -17.05 7.93 -12.26
CA ILE A 8 -17.28 8.99 -11.28
C ILE A 8 -18.77 9.21 -11.02
N GLN A 9 -19.58 9.23 -12.09
CA GLN A 9 -21.03 9.37 -11.94
C GLN A 9 -21.62 8.24 -11.10
N PHE A 10 -21.14 7.01 -11.25
CA PHE A 10 -21.59 5.88 -10.43
C PHE A 10 -21.36 6.12 -8.92
N TYR A 11 -20.16 6.55 -8.52
CA TYR A 11 -19.88 6.82 -7.11
C TYR A 11 -20.63 8.04 -6.57
N ASN A 12 -20.76 9.10 -7.37
CA ASN A 12 -21.54 10.28 -6.99
C ASN A 12 -23.04 9.96 -6.86
N ASP A 13 -23.58 9.08 -7.71
CA ASP A 13 -24.95 8.60 -7.58
C ASP A 13 -25.15 7.83 -6.27
N ILE A 14 -24.16 7.02 -5.85
CA ILE A 14 -24.21 6.33 -4.55
C ILE A 14 -24.17 7.34 -3.41
N GLU A 15 -23.20 8.25 -3.41
CA GLU A 15 -23.04 9.29 -2.39
C GLU A 15 -24.27 10.17 -2.22
N LYS A 16 -25.01 10.41 -3.31
CA LYS A 16 -26.26 11.17 -3.29
C LYS A 16 -27.46 10.39 -2.75
N ASN A 17 -27.53 9.08 -3.02
CA ASN A 17 -28.70 8.25 -2.72
C ASN A 17 -28.58 7.48 -1.39
N PHE A 18 -27.38 7.39 -0.83
CA PHE A 18 -27.11 6.65 0.40
C PHE A 18 -26.26 7.49 1.37
N ASN A 19 -26.49 7.30 2.67
CA ASN A 19 -25.78 8.01 3.73
C ASN A 19 -24.38 7.40 3.99
N VAL A 20 -23.57 7.27 2.95
CA VAL A 20 -22.24 6.63 2.99
C VAL A 20 -21.23 7.38 3.87
N GLU A 21 -21.47 8.65 4.14
CA GLU A 21 -20.69 9.48 5.06
C GLU A 21 -20.76 8.96 6.51
N ASN A 22 -21.78 8.18 6.86
CA ASN A 22 -21.93 7.60 8.21
C ASN A 22 -21.52 6.11 8.27
N TRP A 23 -21.01 5.55 7.18
CA TRP A 23 -20.65 4.14 7.14
C TRP A 23 -19.32 3.90 7.84
N GLN A 24 -19.39 3.21 8.96
CA GLN A 24 -18.25 2.92 9.81
C GLN A 24 -18.19 1.44 10.17
N LEU A 25 -16.95 0.97 10.33
CA LEU A 25 -16.59 -0.32 10.89
C LEU A 25 -15.57 -0.06 12.01
N ASN A 26 -15.87 -0.40 13.25
CA ASN A 26 -15.00 -0.09 14.41
C ASN A 26 -14.56 1.38 14.50
N GLY A 27 -15.48 2.29 14.16
CA GLY A 27 -15.20 3.73 14.13
C GLY A 27 -14.26 4.16 13.00
N VAL A 28 -13.93 3.30 12.04
CA VAL A 28 -13.19 3.64 10.80
C VAL A 28 -14.19 3.92 9.69
N ASP A 29 -14.07 5.06 9.01
CA ASP A 29 -14.92 5.38 7.88
C ASP A 29 -14.57 4.50 6.67
N VAL A 30 -15.55 3.76 6.15
CA VAL A 30 -15.29 2.74 5.11
C VAL A 30 -15.58 3.18 3.69
N TRP A 31 -16.33 4.27 3.49
CA TRP A 31 -16.63 4.75 2.14
C TRP A 31 -15.36 5.09 1.32
N PRO A 32 -14.34 5.76 1.89
CA PRO A 32 -13.06 5.94 1.20
C PRO A 32 -12.43 4.65 0.70
N LEU A 33 -12.47 3.59 1.51
CA LEU A 33 -11.93 2.28 1.15
C LEU A 33 -12.67 1.72 -0.07
N ILE A 34 -14.00 1.71 -0.03
CA ILE A 34 -14.83 1.21 -1.12
C ILE A 34 -14.52 1.99 -2.39
N ARG A 35 -14.72 3.31 -2.38
CA ARG A 35 -14.58 4.16 -3.57
C ARG A 35 -13.19 4.09 -4.19
N ILE A 36 -12.13 4.16 -3.38
CA ILE A 36 -10.75 4.16 -3.89
C ILE A 36 -10.40 2.78 -4.43
N PHE A 37 -10.61 1.71 -3.66
CA PHE A 37 -10.13 0.38 -4.06
C PHE A 37 -10.96 -0.23 -5.19
N SER A 38 -12.28 -0.01 -5.27
CA SER A 38 -13.07 -0.48 -6.42
C SER A 38 -13.05 0.50 -7.60
N GLY A 39 -12.83 1.79 -7.37
CA GLY A 39 -12.84 2.80 -8.44
C GLY A 39 -11.53 2.86 -9.21
N PHE A 40 -10.38 2.77 -8.53
CA PHE A 40 -9.07 2.92 -9.16
C PHE A 40 -8.83 1.92 -10.32
N PRO A 41 -9.12 0.61 -10.19
CA PRO A 41 -8.97 -0.36 -11.28
C PRO A 41 -9.84 -0.08 -12.52
N LEU A 42 -10.98 0.60 -12.36
CA LEU A 42 -11.84 0.99 -13.48
C LEU A 42 -11.30 2.19 -14.25
N THR A 43 -10.53 3.04 -13.57
CA THR A 43 -9.99 4.27 -14.15
C THR A 43 -8.64 4.06 -14.85
N ILE A 44 -7.96 2.94 -14.56
CA ILE A 44 -6.67 2.62 -15.15
C ILE A 44 -6.60 1.11 -15.44
N GLN A 45 -6.44 0.73 -16.71
CA GLN A 45 -6.23 -0.67 -17.09
C GLN A 45 -4.84 -1.11 -16.64
N VAL A 46 -4.73 -1.82 -15.51
CA VAL A 46 -3.44 -2.37 -15.04
C VAL A 46 -3.28 -3.75 -15.67
N PRO A 47 -2.30 -3.97 -16.56
CA PRO A 47 -1.89 -5.33 -16.87
C PRO A 47 -1.52 -6.03 -15.56
N GLU A 48 -1.94 -7.28 -15.39
CA GLU A 48 -1.50 -8.09 -14.25
C GLU A 48 0.02 -7.96 -14.10
N ALA A 49 0.46 -7.56 -12.91
CA ALA A 49 1.87 -7.45 -12.62
C ALA A 49 2.54 -8.80 -12.91
N SER A 50 3.50 -8.83 -13.84
CA SER A 50 4.51 -9.88 -13.83
C SER A 50 5.14 -9.91 -12.43
N HIS A 51 5.23 -11.11 -11.85
CA HIS A 51 5.82 -11.31 -10.54
C HIS A 51 7.19 -10.65 -10.48
N VAL A 52 7.31 -9.52 -9.78
CA VAL A 52 8.60 -8.92 -9.45
C VAL A 52 9.32 -9.97 -8.61
N GLN A 53 10.53 -10.37 -9.01
CA GLN A 53 11.37 -11.23 -8.18
C GLN A 53 11.48 -10.57 -6.81
N ALA A 54 11.00 -11.27 -5.78
CA ALA A 54 11.10 -10.78 -4.42
C ALA A 54 12.59 -10.66 -4.08
N PHE A 55 13.07 -9.44 -3.88
CA PHE A 55 14.40 -9.23 -3.34
C PHE A 55 14.31 -9.38 -1.81
N SER A 56 15.25 -10.12 -1.23
CA SER A 56 15.36 -10.19 0.23
C SER A 56 15.80 -8.82 0.75
N ASP A 57 15.18 -8.37 1.84
CA ASP A 57 15.66 -7.22 2.60
C ASP A 57 17.16 -7.41 2.88
N SER A 58 17.98 -6.38 2.62
CA SER A 58 19.36 -6.41 3.10
C SER A 58 19.33 -6.38 4.63
N ASN A 59 20.10 -7.25 5.29
CA ASN A 59 20.22 -7.26 6.75
C ASN A 59 20.73 -5.93 7.34
N ASP A 60 21.23 -5.01 6.51
CA ASP A 60 21.85 -3.74 6.92
C ASP A 60 20.88 -2.53 6.93
N PHE A 61 19.60 -2.71 6.60
CA PHE A 61 18.64 -1.60 6.61
C PHE A 61 18.03 -1.41 8.03
N PRO A 62 18.11 -0.22 8.64
CA PRO A 62 17.59 0.02 9.99
C PRO A 62 16.10 -0.32 10.10
N VAL A 63 15.72 -1.04 11.15
CA VAL A 63 14.33 -1.41 11.45
C VAL A 63 13.75 -0.47 12.50
N LEU A 64 12.43 -0.50 12.69
CA LEU A 64 11.78 0.40 13.65
C LEU A 64 12.35 0.26 15.07
N SER A 65 12.81 -0.92 15.46
CA SER A 65 13.44 -1.13 16.76
C SER A 65 14.79 -0.40 16.95
N ASP A 66 15.54 -0.14 15.87
CA ASP A 66 16.72 0.73 15.93
C ASP A 66 16.33 2.13 16.41
N LEU A 67 15.23 2.70 15.87
CA LEU A 67 14.68 3.98 16.31
C LEU A 67 14.27 3.92 17.79
N LEU A 68 13.60 2.85 18.21
CA LEU A 68 13.14 2.68 19.59
C LEU A 68 14.27 2.52 20.61
N SER A 69 15.44 2.03 20.15
CA SER A 69 16.66 1.91 20.95
C SER A 69 17.36 3.25 21.17
N ASN A 70 17.15 4.22 20.30
CA ASN A 70 17.71 5.56 20.45
C ASN A 70 17.11 6.27 21.69
N ARG A 71 17.97 6.97 22.43
CA ARG A 71 17.62 7.70 23.66
C ARG A 71 16.95 9.05 23.39
N ASP A 72 16.99 9.54 22.15
CA ASP A 72 16.32 10.78 21.79
C ASP A 72 14.81 10.64 21.98
N SER A 73 14.23 11.54 22.77
CA SER A 73 12.82 11.47 23.15
C SER A 73 11.90 12.36 22.29
N HIS A 74 12.46 13.06 21.29
CA HIS A 74 11.74 14.09 20.56
C HIS A 74 11.99 13.98 19.05
N ILE A 75 10.91 13.83 18.28
CA ILE A 75 10.88 13.92 16.81
C ILE A 75 9.67 14.78 16.47
N ASP A 76 9.89 15.91 15.80
CA ASP A 76 8.82 16.85 15.47
C ASP A 76 7.98 16.38 14.28
N ALA A 77 8.63 15.78 13.27
CA ALA A 77 7.99 15.39 12.03
C ALA A 77 8.31 13.93 11.65
N PHE A 78 7.30 13.19 11.21
CA PHE A 78 7.49 11.86 10.62
C PHE A 78 7.04 11.81 9.17
N PHE A 79 7.76 11.08 8.32
CA PHE A 79 7.40 10.84 6.92
C PHE A 79 7.09 9.36 6.71
N LEU A 80 5.92 9.02 6.19
CA LEU A 80 5.59 7.66 5.77
C LEU A 80 5.61 7.56 4.24
N PHE A 81 6.41 6.64 3.71
CA PHE A 81 6.55 6.48 2.26
C PHE A 81 6.85 5.04 1.87
N ASP A 82 6.54 4.70 0.62
CA ASP A 82 6.90 3.41 0.06
C ASP A 82 8.31 3.45 -0.55
N SER A 83 8.92 2.29 -0.75
CA SER A 83 10.30 2.18 -1.24
C SER A 83 10.55 2.72 -2.67
N ILE A 84 9.51 3.04 -3.45
CA ILE A 84 9.57 3.62 -4.79
C ILE A 84 9.86 5.11 -4.72
N GLY A 85 10.60 5.64 -5.71
CA GLY A 85 10.86 7.09 -5.82
C GLY A 85 12.26 7.49 -5.39
N ARG A 86 13.10 6.52 -5.03
CA ARG A 86 14.54 6.70 -4.87
C ARG A 86 15.20 7.05 -6.20
N SER A 87 16.11 8.01 -6.14
CA SER A 87 17.03 8.39 -7.20
C SER A 87 18.42 8.45 -6.62
N ARG A 88 19.41 7.92 -7.33
CA ARG A 88 20.81 8.03 -6.91
C ARG A 88 21.34 9.38 -7.35
N LEU A 89 21.68 10.24 -6.41
CA LEU A 89 22.29 11.55 -6.66
C LEU A 89 23.75 11.51 -6.22
N ASN A 90 24.67 11.60 -7.18
CA ASN A 90 26.09 11.29 -6.97
C ASN A 90 26.25 9.90 -6.32
N ASN A 91 26.75 9.83 -5.08
CA ASN A 91 26.98 8.57 -4.34
C ASN A 91 25.95 8.31 -3.24
N VAL A 92 24.86 9.08 -3.17
CA VAL A 92 23.85 8.98 -2.11
C VAL A 92 22.49 8.64 -2.72
N TRP A 93 21.72 7.78 -2.06
CA TRP A 93 20.32 7.55 -2.42
C TRP A 93 19.44 8.65 -1.85
N TYR A 94 18.56 9.17 -2.69
CA TYR A 94 17.73 10.32 -2.38
C TYR A 94 16.29 9.96 -2.71
N HIS A 95 15.37 10.04 -1.74
CA HIS A 95 13.95 9.87 -2.03
C HIS A 95 13.36 11.19 -2.55
N ARG A 96 13.01 11.21 -3.85
CA ARG A 96 12.71 12.45 -4.59
C ARG A 96 11.57 13.30 -3.99
N LEU A 97 10.62 12.68 -3.30
CA LEU A 97 9.43 13.38 -2.78
C LEU A 97 9.51 13.80 -1.32
N ILE A 98 10.44 13.27 -0.52
CA ILE A 98 10.49 13.56 0.93
C ILE A 98 11.80 14.22 1.36
N GLU A 99 12.91 13.91 0.69
CA GLU A 99 14.20 14.49 1.10
C GLU A 99 14.24 16.03 0.97
N PRO A 100 13.68 16.66 -0.10
CA PRO A 100 13.61 18.12 -0.16
C PRO A 100 12.79 18.72 0.99
N TRP A 101 11.78 17.98 1.48
CA TRP A 101 11.00 18.38 2.64
C TRP A 101 11.80 18.31 3.92
N ILE A 102 12.47 17.18 4.16
CA ILE A 102 13.29 16.96 5.35
C ILE A 102 14.37 18.02 5.44
N GLU A 103 15.09 18.30 4.35
CA GLU A 103 16.09 19.36 4.30
C GLU A 103 15.50 20.75 4.60
N SER A 104 14.27 21.02 4.15
CA SER A 104 13.58 22.29 4.39
C SER A 104 13.13 22.43 5.85
N LEU A 105 12.75 21.33 6.49
CA LEU A 105 12.41 21.27 7.91
C LEU A 105 13.65 21.41 8.80
N GLU A 106 14.74 20.74 8.47
CA GLU A 106 15.98 20.80 9.25
C GLU A 106 16.58 22.21 9.27
N LYS A 107 16.47 22.96 8.16
CA LYS A 107 16.91 24.37 8.07
C LYS A 107 16.21 25.30 9.07
N ILE A 108 15.00 24.97 9.50
CA ILE A 108 14.23 25.72 10.50
C ILE A 108 14.25 25.06 11.87
N GLY A 109 15.15 24.10 12.10
CA GLY A 109 15.36 23.42 13.38
C GLY A 109 14.30 22.38 13.72
N ILE A 110 13.55 21.87 12.74
CA ILE A 110 12.56 20.80 12.93
C ILE A 110 13.24 19.45 12.67
N ARG A 111 13.25 18.58 13.68
CA ARG A 111 13.79 17.22 13.50
C ARG A 111 12.76 16.34 12.79
N ALA A 112 13.17 15.72 11.69
CA ALA A 112 12.35 14.79 10.92
C ALA A 112 12.95 13.38 10.88
N VAL A 113 12.09 12.37 10.91
CA VAL A 113 12.47 10.95 10.72
C VAL A 113 11.55 10.31 9.68
N SER A 114 12.11 9.43 8.86
CA SER A 114 11.38 8.75 7.81
C SER A 114 11.09 7.29 8.16
N LEU A 115 9.89 6.83 7.82
CA LEU A 115 9.40 5.47 8.01
C LEU A 115 9.05 4.90 6.65
N GLU A 116 9.69 3.79 6.30
CA GLU A 116 9.57 3.20 4.98
C GLU A 116 8.88 1.84 5.02
N TYR A 117 8.02 1.56 4.04
CA TYR A 117 7.50 0.22 3.81
C TYR A 117 7.68 -0.24 2.37
N ASN A 118 7.84 -1.56 2.20
CA ASN A 118 8.15 -2.16 0.92
C ASN A 118 6.96 -2.90 0.31
N GLN A 119 5.99 -2.17 -0.26
CA GLN A 119 4.81 -2.79 -0.88
C GLN A 119 5.14 -3.61 -2.14
N PHE A 120 6.21 -3.25 -2.85
CA PHE A 120 6.55 -3.80 -4.16
C PHE A 120 7.76 -4.74 -4.14
N ASN A 121 8.24 -5.12 -2.96
CA ASN A 121 9.44 -5.96 -2.75
C ASN A 121 10.66 -5.46 -3.53
N VAL A 122 10.84 -4.14 -3.61
CA VAL A 122 12.02 -3.53 -4.24
C VAL A 122 13.20 -3.56 -3.28
N HIS A 123 14.42 -3.62 -3.80
CA HIS A 123 15.60 -3.61 -2.94
C HIS A 123 15.71 -2.28 -2.17
N GLN A 124 15.69 -2.34 -0.83
CA GLN A 124 15.81 -1.17 0.03
C GLN A 124 17.27 -0.76 0.15
N GLN A 125 17.54 0.53 0.00
CA GLN A 125 18.85 1.14 0.19
C GLN A 125 18.69 2.35 1.10
N PRO A 126 19.57 2.55 2.11
CA PRO A 126 19.51 3.72 2.97
C PRO A 126 19.52 5.00 2.14
N VAL A 127 18.53 5.85 2.35
CA VAL A 127 18.49 7.19 1.74
C VAL A 127 19.25 8.19 2.63
N LYS A 128 19.34 9.45 2.20
CA LYS A 128 20.12 10.47 2.89
C LYS A 128 19.58 10.73 4.31
N SER A 129 18.26 10.80 4.46
CA SER A 129 17.62 11.03 5.75
C SER A 129 17.63 9.80 6.68
N GLU A 130 17.58 10.05 7.99
CA GLU A 130 17.35 9.02 9.02
C GLU A 130 16.05 8.26 8.70
N THR A 131 16.17 6.97 8.33
CA THR A 131 15.06 6.16 7.80
C THR A 131 15.00 4.79 8.47
N TYR A 132 13.80 4.34 8.84
CA TYR A 132 13.55 3.05 9.48
C TYR A 132 12.46 2.25 8.76
N SER A 133 12.68 0.94 8.61
CA SER A 133 11.74 0.05 7.93
C SER A 133 10.57 -0.38 8.84
N LEU A 134 9.36 -0.29 8.30
CA LEU A 134 8.11 -0.82 8.84
C LEU A 134 7.69 -2.13 8.18
N THR A 135 8.44 -2.62 7.19
CA THR A 135 8.03 -3.78 6.36
C THR A 135 7.72 -5.01 7.20
N ARG A 136 8.57 -5.36 8.17
CA ARG A 136 8.36 -6.53 9.06
C ARG A 136 7.10 -6.38 9.90
N PHE A 137 6.87 -5.18 10.44
CA PHE A 137 5.69 -4.89 11.25
C PHE A 137 4.40 -4.98 10.42
N PHE A 138 4.33 -4.30 9.27
CA PHE A 138 3.15 -4.35 8.40
C PHE A 138 2.84 -5.75 7.91
N LYS A 139 3.87 -6.53 7.55
CA LYS A 139 3.70 -7.94 7.20
C LYS A 139 3.05 -8.71 8.36
N SER A 140 3.59 -8.57 9.57
CA SER A 140 3.05 -9.22 10.77
C SER A 140 1.59 -8.83 11.05
N VAL A 141 1.21 -7.58 10.80
CA VAL A 141 -0.17 -7.08 10.98
C VAL A 141 -1.12 -7.64 9.91
N SER A 142 -0.68 -7.72 8.66
CA SER A 142 -1.49 -8.24 7.52
C SER A 142 -1.81 -9.74 7.62
N GLU A 143 -1.02 -10.47 8.41
CA GLU A 143 -1.18 -11.89 8.70
C GLU A 143 -2.10 -12.16 9.90
N GLN A 144 -2.49 -11.13 10.66
CA GLN A 144 -3.42 -11.25 11.79
C GLN A 144 -4.88 -11.48 11.32
N PRO A 145 -5.72 -12.10 12.17
CA PRO A 145 -7.15 -12.25 11.87
C PRO A 145 -7.88 -10.92 11.72
N ILE A 146 -9.13 -11.03 11.26
CA ILE A 146 -10.10 -9.94 11.32
C ILE A 146 -10.51 -9.77 12.79
N ASP A 147 -10.52 -8.53 13.28
CA ASP A 147 -10.97 -8.22 14.64
C ASP A 147 -12.49 -8.35 14.73
N GLU A 148 -13.06 -8.39 15.93
CA GLU A 148 -14.51 -8.20 16.08
C GLU A 148 -14.84 -6.78 15.61
N VAL A 149 -15.82 -6.64 14.70
CA VAL A 149 -16.14 -5.35 14.09
C VAL A 149 -17.58 -4.96 14.37
N ASP A 150 -17.75 -3.79 14.99
CA ASP A 150 -19.03 -3.11 15.09
C ASP A 150 -19.37 -2.47 13.74
N VAL A 151 -20.54 -2.80 13.21
CA VAL A 151 -21.01 -2.36 11.89
C VAL A 151 -22.10 -1.32 12.05
N SER A 152 -21.84 -0.08 11.63
CA SER A 152 -22.78 1.03 11.81
C SER A 152 -23.83 1.18 10.69
N PHE A 153 -23.80 0.32 9.67
CA PHE A 153 -24.64 0.44 8.47
C PHE A 153 -25.30 -0.88 8.07
N ASP A 154 -26.37 -0.78 7.27
CA ASP A 154 -27.08 -1.96 6.75
C ASP A 154 -26.23 -2.65 5.67
N THR A 155 -25.70 -3.82 6.00
CA THR A 155 -24.83 -4.62 5.13
C THR A 155 -25.53 -5.06 3.84
N ARG A 156 -26.87 -5.12 3.82
CA ARG A 156 -27.64 -5.44 2.59
C ARG A 156 -27.52 -4.33 1.54
N LEU A 157 -27.29 -3.08 1.97
CA LEU A 157 -27.03 -1.97 1.05
C LEU A 157 -25.70 -2.14 0.34
N LEU A 158 -24.65 -2.52 1.06
CA LEU A 158 -23.33 -2.82 0.48
C LEU A 158 -23.45 -3.91 -0.59
N GLU A 159 -24.16 -5.00 -0.30
CA GLU A 159 -24.40 -6.07 -1.27
C GLU A 159 -25.20 -5.59 -2.49
N SER A 160 -26.21 -4.74 -2.28
CA SER A 160 -27.01 -4.18 -3.37
C SER A 160 -26.16 -3.31 -4.30
N ILE A 161 -25.33 -2.44 -3.73
CA ILE A 161 -24.39 -1.60 -4.49
C ILE A 161 -23.37 -2.47 -5.22
N GLY A 162 -22.86 -3.53 -4.58
CA GLY A 162 -21.96 -4.49 -5.22
C GLY A 162 -22.57 -5.15 -6.45
N ARG A 163 -23.84 -5.59 -6.37
CA ARG A 163 -24.56 -6.13 -7.53
C ARG A 163 -24.76 -5.11 -8.65
N GLU A 164 -25.02 -3.85 -8.30
CA GLU A 164 -25.12 -2.77 -9.28
C GLU A 164 -23.77 -2.45 -9.94
N TYR A 165 -22.69 -2.48 -9.15
CA TYR A 165 -21.32 -2.34 -9.64
C TYR A 165 -20.99 -3.42 -10.66
N GLU A 166 -21.21 -4.70 -10.32
CA GLU A 166 -20.93 -5.84 -11.21
C GLU A 166 -21.77 -5.77 -12.49
N LYS A 167 -23.02 -5.34 -12.40
CA LYS A 167 -23.88 -5.14 -13.57
C LYS A 167 -23.36 -4.02 -14.47
N LYS A 168 -22.85 -2.92 -13.89
CA LYS A 168 -22.39 -1.74 -14.64
C LYS A 168 -20.98 -1.90 -15.20
N PHE A 169 -20.13 -2.66 -14.51
CA PHE A 169 -18.73 -2.89 -14.83
C PHE A 169 -18.39 -4.39 -14.82
N PRO A 170 -19.00 -5.20 -15.72
CA PRO A 170 -18.84 -6.67 -15.71
C PRO A 170 -17.41 -7.15 -15.96
N GLU A 171 -16.55 -6.29 -16.50
CA GLU A 171 -15.12 -6.54 -16.68
C GLU A 171 -14.31 -6.45 -15.37
N SER A 172 -14.91 -5.96 -14.28
CA SER A 172 -14.27 -5.79 -12.99
C SER A 172 -15.05 -6.52 -11.89
N SER A 173 -14.37 -7.39 -11.15
CA SER A 173 -14.92 -8.09 -9.99
C SER A 173 -14.42 -7.50 -8.66
N PHE A 174 -13.93 -6.25 -8.65
CA PHE A 174 -13.18 -5.70 -7.53
C PHE A 174 -14.01 -4.85 -6.55
N PHE A 175 -15.32 -5.07 -6.45
CA PHE A 175 -16.12 -4.45 -5.40
C PHE A 175 -15.93 -5.22 -4.07
N PRO A 176 -15.56 -4.57 -2.96
CA PRO A 176 -15.28 -5.28 -1.72
C PRO A 176 -16.57 -5.77 -1.04
N ASP A 177 -16.57 -7.04 -0.64
CA ASP A 177 -17.59 -7.58 0.27
C ASP A 177 -17.30 -7.17 1.74
N LEU A 178 -18.26 -7.42 2.64
CA LEU A 178 -18.11 -7.12 4.06
C LEU A 178 -16.89 -7.81 4.69
N PRO A 179 -16.61 -9.11 4.45
CA PRO A 179 -15.39 -9.77 4.93
C PRO A 179 -14.10 -9.04 4.52
N LYS A 180 -14.01 -8.57 3.27
CA LYS A 180 -12.86 -7.84 2.75
C LYS A 180 -12.71 -6.48 3.44
N LEU A 181 -13.81 -5.74 3.61
CA LEU A 181 -13.81 -4.47 4.34
C LEU A 181 -13.37 -4.64 5.79
N MET A 182 -13.91 -5.63 6.49
CA MET A 182 -13.54 -5.92 7.88
C MET A 182 -12.05 -6.25 8.00
N LYS A 183 -11.48 -7.00 7.04
CA LYS A 183 -10.04 -7.25 6.98
C LYS A 183 -9.24 -5.96 6.85
N TRP A 184 -9.59 -5.09 5.88
CA TRP A 184 -8.91 -3.81 5.69
C TRP A 184 -8.99 -2.90 6.92
N VAL A 185 -10.16 -2.82 7.53
CA VAL A 185 -10.39 -2.02 8.75
C VAL A 185 -9.57 -2.55 9.93
N SER A 186 -9.51 -3.87 10.09
CA SER A 186 -8.69 -4.50 11.16
C SER A 186 -7.20 -4.20 10.96
N GLU A 187 -6.70 -4.28 9.72
CA GLU A 187 -5.33 -3.88 9.39
C GLU A 187 -5.08 -2.39 9.68
N ILE A 188 -6.01 -1.51 9.30
CA ILE A 188 -5.93 -0.07 9.56
C ILE A 188 -5.90 0.23 11.06
N LYS A 189 -6.79 -0.39 11.86
CA LYS A 189 -6.85 -0.18 13.30
C LYS A 189 -5.54 -0.61 13.96
N ARG A 190 -5.07 -1.83 13.72
CA ARG A 190 -3.81 -2.33 14.34
C ARG A 190 -2.59 -1.50 13.96
N ASN A 191 -2.48 -1.11 12.70
CA ASN A 191 -1.41 -0.21 12.26
C ASN A 191 -1.54 1.16 12.94
N SER A 192 -2.75 1.72 13.01
CA SER A 192 -3.01 3.00 13.67
C SER A 192 -2.62 2.97 15.16
N GLU A 193 -2.92 1.91 15.90
CA GLU A 193 -2.53 1.79 17.32
C GLU A 193 -1.01 1.87 17.51
N MET A 194 -0.24 1.14 16.69
CA MET A 194 1.23 1.22 16.71
C MET A 194 1.72 2.61 16.32
N MET A 195 1.15 3.20 15.29
CA MET A 195 1.53 4.53 14.82
C MET A 195 1.24 5.59 15.89
N LYS A 196 0.10 5.52 16.57
CA LYS A 196 -0.20 6.39 17.72
C LYS A 196 0.81 6.23 18.84
N ALA A 197 1.20 5.00 19.13
CA ALA A 197 2.20 4.71 20.15
C ALA A 197 3.55 5.38 19.81
N LEU A 198 3.95 5.30 18.54
CA LEU A 198 5.14 5.95 18.02
C LEU A 198 5.05 7.48 18.11
N LEU A 199 4.00 8.08 17.53
CA LEU A 199 3.81 9.53 17.49
C LEU A 199 3.74 10.14 18.89
N SER A 200 3.07 9.45 19.83
CA SER A 200 2.99 9.89 21.22
C SER A 200 4.32 9.78 21.95
N LYS A 201 5.08 8.67 21.76
CA LYS A 201 6.39 8.48 22.39
C LYS A 201 7.36 9.59 22.03
N TYR A 202 7.36 10.02 20.77
CA TYR A 202 8.29 11.03 20.26
C TYR A 202 7.70 12.45 20.20
N LYS A 203 6.45 12.63 20.65
CA LYS A 203 5.74 13.93 20.68
C LYS A 203 5.71 14.62 19.32
N ALA A 204 5.36 13.85 18.30
CA ALA A 204 5.23 14.33 16.93
C ALA A 204 4.24 15.50 16.85
N LYS A 205 4.60 16.53 16.08
CA LYS A 205 3.80 17.74 15.85
C LYS A 205 3.11 17.70 14.49
N ILE A 206 3.65 16.96 13.54
CA ILE A 206 3.13 16.83 12.18
C ILE A 206 3.56 15.49 11.58
N VAL A 207 2.74 14.95 10.69
CA VAL A 207 3.10 13.76 9.92
C VAL A 207 2.87 13.97 8.44
N PHE A 208 3.71 13.34 7.62
CA PHE A 208 3.66 13.40 6.17
C PHE A 208 3.43 11.99 5.60
N MET A 209 2.76 11.91 4.45
CA MET A 209 2.62 10.68 3.67
C MET A 209 2.67 10.99 2.17
N VAL A 210 3.22 10.09 1.36
CA VAL A 210 3.36 10.33 -0.09
C VAL A 210 2.11 9.93 -0.87
N ASN A 211 1.30 8.99 -0.37
CA ASN A 211 0.13 8.48 -1.08
C ASN A 211 -0.95 8.05 -0.08
N SER A 212 -2.09 8.74 -0.04
CA SER A 212 -3.19 8.39 0.88
C SER A 212 -4.06 7.22 0.43
N ALA A 213 -3.90 6.73 -0.81
CA ALA A 213 -4.69 5.65 -1.40
C ALA A 213 -4.16 4.24 -1.09
N ASN A 214 -3.69 3.99 0.14
CA ASN A 214 -3.30 2.66 0.61
C ASN A 214 -3.60 2.49 2.10
N LEU A 215 -3.74 1.23 2.54
CA LEU A 215 -4.13 0.90 3.92
C LEU A 215 -3.16 1.45 4.96
N SER A 216 -1.85 1.42 4.69
CA SER A 216 -0.84 1.93 5.61
C SER A 216 -0.95 3.43 5.83
N SER A 217 -1.21 4.19 4.76
CA SER A 217 -1.34 5.65 4.83
C SER A 217 -2.69 6.07 5.41
N MET A 218 -3.74 5.29 5.18
CA MET A 218 -5.03 5.46 5.86
C MET A 218 -4.93 5.19 7.37
N ALA A 219 -4.15 4.19 7.78
CA ALA A 219 -3.84 3.95 9.20
C ALA A 219 -3.04 5.11 9.82
N TRP A 220 -2.09 5.66 9.06
CA TRP A 220 -1.29 6.81 9.46
C TRP A 220 -2.13 8.08 9.64
N ALA A 221 -3.05 8.32 8.70
CA ALA A 221 -4.04 9.39 8.80
C ALA A 221 -4.98 9.20 10.00
N LEU A 222 -5.46 7.97 10.24
CA LEU A 222 -6.31 7.65 11.39
C LEU A 222 -5.59 7.89 12.72
N ALA A 223 -4.33 7.44 12.85
CA ALA A 223 -3.53 7.65 14.05
C ALA A 223 -3.33 9.14 14.33
N ALA A 224 -3.00 9.91 13.30
CA ALA A 224 -2.85 11.36 13.39
C ALA A 224 -4.18 12.04 13.76
N ARG A 225 -5.32 11.60 13.19
CA ARG A 225 -6.65 12.11 13.50
C ARG A 225 -7.01 11.89 14.97
N GLU A 226 -6.81 10.68 15.48
CA GLU A 226 -7.12 10.32 16.86
C GLU A 226 -6.23 11.05 17.88
N LEU A 227 -5.00 11.40 17.50
CA LEU A 227 -4.08 12.23 18.31
C LEU A 227 -4.19 13.73 18.07
N ASN A 228 -5.05 14.15 17.13
CA ASN A 228 -5.12 15.51 16.63
C ASN A 228 -3.74 16.09 16.23
N ILE A 229 -2.99 15.31 15.47
CA ILE A 229 -1.74 15.72 14.83
C ILE A 229 -2.05 16.04 13.36
N PRO A 230 -1.66 17.23 12.86
CA PRO A 230 -1.71 17.54 11.43
C PRO A 230 -1.07 16.46 10.57
N SER A 231 -1.81 15.98 9.57
CA SER A 231 -1.32 15.02 8.58
C SER A 231 -1.37 15.63 7.19
N VAL A 232 -0.26 15.51 6.46
CA VAL A 232 -0.07 16.13 5.15
C VAL A 232 0.21 15.04 4.12
N GLU A 233 -0.58 14.99 3.06
CA GLU A 233 -0.23 14.21 1.90
C GLU A 233 0.62 15.03 0.93
N ILE A 234 1.78 14.49 0.57
CA ILE A 234 2.69 15.05 -0.42
C ILE A 234 2.29 14.50 -1.79
N GLN A 235 1.89 15.38 -2.71
CA GLN A 235 1.57 14.97 -4.06
C GLN A 235 2.75 14.25 -4.75
N HIS A 236 2.46 13.11 -5.37
CA HIS A 236 3.43 12.21 -6.01
C HIS A 236 3.24 12.07 -7.53
N GLY A 237 2.33 12.87 -8.12
CA GLY A 237 1.97 12.86 -9.53
C GLY A 237 0.68 13.65 -9.75
N VAL A 238 0.17 13.70 -11.00
CA VAL A 238 -1.10 14.36 -11.29
C VAL A 238 -2.23 13.71 -10.48
N LEU A 239 -2.99 14.51 -9.73
CA LEU A 239 -4.03 14.01 -8.84
C LEU A 239 -5.19 13.41 -9.65
N GLY A 240 -5.27 12.07 -9.66
CA GLY A 240 -6.36 11.32 -10.28
C GLY A 240 -7.70 11.57 -9.57
N GLU A 241 -8.77 11.81 -10.33
CA GLU A 241 -9.97 12.38 -9.70
C GLU A 241 -10.82 11.39 -8.87
N ILE A 242 -10.67 10.08 -9.01
CA ILE A 242 -11.40 9.11 -8.15
C ILE A 242 -10.95 9.17 -6.68
N ILE A 243 -9.68 9.50 -6.43
CA ILE A 243 -9.08 9.61 -5.09
C ILE A 243 -9.22 11.05 -4.56
N TYR A 244 -8.94 12.05 -5.41
CA TYR A 244 -8.68 13.42 -4.93
C TYR A 244 -9.74 14.46 -5.28
N LYS A 245 -10.74 14.15 -6.11
CA LYS A 245 -11.74 15.14 -6.54
C LYS A 245 -13.16 14.57 -6.48
N GLN A 246 -14.14 15.46 -6.61
CA GLN A 246 -15.55 15.09 -6.79
C GLN A 246 -16.08 14.15 -5.69
N TRP A 247 -15.77 14.44 -4.43
CA TRP A 247 -16.48 13.86 -3.31
C TRP A 247 -17.74 14.70 -3.09
N SER A 248 -18.91 14.07 -3.14
CA SER A 248 -20.21 14.76 -3.09
C SER A 248 -20.93 14.61 -1.75
N ASN A 249 -20.48 13.68 -0.91
CA ASN A 249 -21.02 13.47 0.42
C ASN A 249 -19.89 13.06 1.39
N VAL A 250 -19.41 14.03 2.17
CA VAL A 250 -18.27 13.88 3.08
C VAL A 250 -18.70 14.31 4.48
N PRO A 251 -18.28 13.62 5.56
CA PRO A 251 -18.60 14.04 6.92
C PRO A 251 -18.13 15.46 7.22
N GLN A 252 -18.82 16.15 8.12
CA GLN A 252 -18.45 17.51 8.57
C GLN A 252 -17.06 17.58 9.22
N LYS A 253 -16.43 16.44 9.55
CA LYS A 253 -15.03 16.39 10.07
C LYS A 253 -14.04 15.81 9.05
N GLY A 254 -14.49 15.58 7.82
CA GLY A 254 -13.81 14.74 6.85
C GLY A 254 -13.82 13.26 7.25
N PHE A 255 -13.40 12.40 6.34
CA PHE A 255 -13.17 11.00 6.65
C PHE A 255 -11.92 10.83 7.53
N ASN A 256 -12.00 9.99 8.55
CA ASN A 256 -10.94 9.79 9.52
C ASN A 256 -9.71 9.04 8.98
N THR A 257 -9.83 8.40 7.83
CA THR A 257 -8.75 7.72 7.08
C THR A 257 -8.09 8.63 6.04
N MET A 258 -8.50 9.89 5.92
CA MET A 258 -7.92 10.88 5.01
C MET A 258 -7.06 11.91 5.76
N PRO A 259 -6.05 12.51 5.09
CA PRO A 259 -5.20 13.53 5.70
C PRO A 259 -5.96 14.83 6.04
N PHE A 260 -5.35 15.68 6.87
CA PHE A 260 -5.82 17.05 7.09
C PHE A 260 -5.50 17.95 5.89
N TYR A 261 -4.31 17.81 5.32
CA TYR A 261 -3.82 18.68 4.27
C TYR A 261 -3.36 17.88 3.05
N TYR A 262 -3.65 18.41 1.87
CA TYR A 262 -3.13 17.91 0.61
C TYR A 262 -2.17 18.95 0.06
N TRP A 263 -0.88 18.62 0.03
CA TRP A 263 0.14 19.50 -0.54
C TRP A 263 0.21 19.30 -2.05
N CYS A 264 -0.32 20.27 -2.77
CA CYS A 264 -0.46 20.28 -4.20
C CYS A 264 0.66 21.08 -4.89
N TRP A 265 1.01 20.65 -6.11
CA TRP A 265 2.04 21.33 -6.92
C TRP A 265 1.54 22.61 -7.58
N SER A 266 0.22 22.86 -7.61
CA SER A 266 -0.39 24.04 -8.21
C SER A 266 -1.65 24.53 -7.49
N GLU A 267 -2.07 25.77 -7.77
CA GLU A 267 -3.32 26.35 -7.26
C GLU A 267 -4.55 25.59 -7.77
N GLU A 268 -4.59 25.24 -9.05
CA GLU A 268 -5.67 24.47 -9.66
C GLU A 268 -5.91 23.12 -8.98
N GLU A 269 -4.82 22.41 -8.65
CA GLU A 269 -4.90 21.12 -7.95
C GLU A 269 -5.36 21.31 -6.50
N ALA A 270 -4.89 22.35 -5.82
CA ALA A 270 -5.37 22.69 -4.49
C ALA A 270 -6.85 23.08 -4.50
N GLU A 271 -7.30 23.86 -5.49
CA GLU A 271 -8.70 24.23 -5.70
C GLU A 271 -9.57 22.99 -5.96
N SER A 272 -9.09 22.05 -6.77
CA SER A 272 -9.78 20.78 -7.01
C SER A 272 -10.09 20.00 -5.72
N VAL A 273 -9.17 20.03 -4.75
CA VAL A 273 -9.37 19.45 -3.42
C VAL A 273 -10.31 20.32 -2.59
N ASN A 274 -10.08 21.63 -2.58
CA ASN A 274 -10.86 22.59 -1.78
C ASN A 274 -12.34 22.63 -2.18
N LEU A 275 -12.69 22.35 -3.43
CA LEU A 275 -14.07 22.32 -3.93
C LEU A 275 -14.96 21.34 -3.16
N TRP A 276 -14.46 20.14 -2.85
CA TRP A 276 -15.21 19.17 -2.04
C TRP A 276 -14.88 19.28 -0.55
N ALA A 277 -13.66 19.70 -0.21
CA ALA A 277 -13.22 19.78 1.18
C ALA A 277 -13.86 20.94 1.96
N VAL A 278 -14.43 21.95 1.28
CA VAL A 278 -15.06 23.13 1.89
C VAL A 278 -16.11 22.77 2.94
N GLU A 279 -16.86 21.69 2.75
CA GLU A 279 -17.92 21.25 3.66
C GLU A 279 -17.38 20.53 4.91
N THR A 280 -16.11 20.09 4.87
CA THR A 280 -15.50 19.32 5.95
C THR A 280 -14.93 20.17 7.08
N GLY A 281 -14.75 21.48 6.87
CA GLY A 281 -14.14 22.41 7.84
C GLY A 281 -12.71 22.06 8.32
N ILE A 282 -12.12 20.97 7.83
CA ILE A 282 -10.90 20.37 8.37
C ILE A 282 -9.91 19.99 7.25
N ALA A 283 -10.37 19.38 6.17
CA ALA A 283 -9.51 19.02 5.03
C ALA A 283 -9.21 20.26 4.16
N LYS A 284 -7.98 20.40 3.66
CA LYS A 284 -7.59 21.54 2.82
C LYS A 284 -6.49 21.21 1.81
N GLY A 285 -6.69 21.62 0.56
CA GLY A 285 -5.66 21.68 -0.48
C GLY A 285 -4.77 22.92 -0.32
N ILE A 286 -3.45 22.71 -0.39
CA ILE A 286 -2.41 23.73 -0.24
C ILE A 286 -1.57 23.76 -1.52
N ALA A 287 -1.57 24.89 -2.21
CA ALA A 287 -0.72 25.10 -3.38
C ALA A 287 0.72 25.42 -2.95
N GLY A 288 1.43 24.40 -2.48
CA GLY A 288 2.77 24.54 -1.93
C GLY A 288 3.89 24.21 -2.91
N GLY A 289 3.58 23.76 -4.13
CA GLY A 289 4.58 23.55 -5.18
C GLY A 289 5.37 22.24 -5.03
N ASN A 290 6.29 22.01 -5.97
CA ASN A 290 7.08 20.80 -6.03
C ASN A 290 8.51 21.06 -5.53
N LEU A 291 8.77 20.74 -4.26
CA LEU A 291 10.08 20.97 -3.63
C LEU A 291 11.22 20.20 -4.32
N TRP A 292 10.93 19.08 -4.98
CA TRP A 292 11.92 18.41 -5.81
C TRP A 292 12.39 19.31 -6.94
N ASN A 293 11.46 19.94 -7.66
CA ASN A 293 11.81 20.84 -8.76
C ASN A 293 12.46 22.13 -8.24
N GLU A 294 12.03 22.64 -7.08
CA GLU A 294 12.66 23.80 -6.43
C GLU A 294 14.14 23.57 -6.11
N LEU A 295 14.49 22.38 -5.60
CA LEU A 295 15.89 21.99 -5.40
C LEU A 295 16.71 22.16 -6.68
N TRP A 296 16.17 21.77 -7.84
CA TRP A 296 16.85 21.83 -9.13
C TRP A 296 16.88 23.22 -9.77
N LYS A 297 15.91 24.07 -9.43
CA LYS A 297 15.86 25.49 -9.82
C LYS A 297 16.83 26.36 -9.02
N ASN A 298 17.31 25.87 -7.87
CA ASN A 298 18.32 26.55 -7.07
C ASN A 298 19.73 26.29 -7.62
N ASP A 299 20.23 27.21 -8.44
CA ASP A 299 21.60 27.12 -9.01
C ASP A 299 22.71 27.16 -7.94
N GLU A 300 22.40 27.58 -6.70
CA GLU A 300 23.37 27.56 -5.61
C GLU A 300 23.53 26.18 -4.96
N SER A 301 22.58 25.26 -5.18
CA SER A 301 22.62 23.89 -4.66
C SER A 301 23.86 23.12 -5.15
N GLU A 302 24.57 22.48 -4.23
CA GLU A 302 25.77 21.69 -4.56
C GLU A 302 25.46 20.51 -5.49
N ILE A 303 24.29 19.87 -5.29
CA ILE A 303 23.82 18.79 -6.17
C ILE A 303 23.65 19.33 -7.59
N VAL A 304 22.98 20.48 -7.73
CA VAL A 304 22.74 21.11 -9.04
C VAL A 304 24.05 21.49 -9.72
N LYS A 305 24.96 22.18 -9.01
CA LYS A 305 26.30 22.53 -9.50
C LYS A 305 27.11 21.30 -9.93
N SER A 306 26.98 20.18 -9.21
CA SER A 306 27.63 18.92 -9.56
C SER A 306 27.13 18.39 -10.90
N TYR A 307 25.80 18.30 -11.06
CA TYR A 307 25.20 17.80 -12.31
C TYR A 307 25.39 18.76 -13.48
N ASP A 308 25.37 20.08 -13.27
CA ASP A 308 25.69 21.06 -14.32
C ASP A 308 27.11 20.87 -14.89
N LYS A 309 28.07 20.40 -14.07
CA LYS A 309 29.43 20.03 -14.51
C LYS A 309 29.49 18.65 -15.17
N GLN A 310 28.65 17.70 -14.77
CA GLN A 310 28.62 16.35 -15.34
C GLN A 310 27.92 16.32 -16.72
N LEU A 311 26.88 17.15 -16.90
CA LEU A 311 26.08 17.22 -18.12
C LEU A 311 26.69 18.09 -19.24
N THR A 312 28.02 18.19 -19.30
CA THR A 312 28.73 18.99 -20.33
C THR A 312 28.45 18.55 -21.76
N HIS A 313 28.07 17.29 -21.96
CA HIS A 313 27.67 16.74 -23.26
C HIS A 313 26.37 17.35 -23.82
N MET A 314 25.62 18.12 -23.01
CA MET A 314 24.44 18.88 -23.44
C MET A 314 24.71 20.38 -23.57
N ASN A 315 25.96 20.84 -23.42
CA ASN A 315 26.32 22.26 -23.53
C ASN A 315 26.78 22.65 -24.95
N ASP A 316 26.42 21.88 -25.97
CA ASP A 316 26.77 22.17 -27.36
C ASP A 316 25.68 22.98 -28.08
N SER A 317 25.89 23.25 -29.38
CA SER A 317 24.98 24.10 -30.18
C SER A 317 23.76 23.38 -30.76
N ARG A 318 23.63 22.07 -30.51
CA ARG A 318 22.50 21.27 -31.00
C ARG A 318 21.22 21.66 -30.28
N TYR A 319 20.12 21.28 -30.92
CA TYR A 319 18.79 21.41 -30.36
C TYR A 319 18.47 20.12 -29.58
N HIS A 320 18.33 20.24 -28.25
CA HIS A 320 18.17 19.11 -27.35
C HIS A 320 16.68 18.76 -27.18
N ILE A 321 16.30 17.56 -27.59
CA ILE A 321 14.92 17.06 -27.52
C ILE A 321 14.89 15.88 -26.55
N LEU A 322 14.13 15.99 -25.46
CA LEU A 322 13.97 14.90 -24.47
C LEU A 322 12.66 14.16 -24.71
N LEU A 323 12.75 12.88 -25.05
CA LEU A 323 11.61 11.96 -25.17
C LEU A 323 11.56 11.05 -23.93
N THR A 324 10.54 11.20 -23.08
CA THR A 324 10.34 10.31 -21.92
C THR A 324 9.30 9.25 -22.23
N LEU A 325 9.71 7.98 -22.11
CA LEU A 325 8.86 6.81 -22.25
C LEU A 325 8.20 6.45 -20.91
N GLN A 326 7.05 5.80 -20.96
CA GLN A 326 6.32 5.25 -19.80
C GLN A 326 6.14 3.73 -19.96
N PRO A 327 5.81 2.95 -18.91
CA PRO A 327 5.40 1.56 -19.10
C PRO A 327 4.11 1.49 -19.93
N LEU A 328 3.79 0.33 -20.52
CA LEU A 328 2.53 0.10 -21.24
C LEU A 328 1.26 0.17 -20.36
N TYR A 329 1.41 0.39 -19.06
CA TYR A 329 0.27 0.58 -18.17
C TYR A 329 -0.54 1.83 -18.55
N GLY A 330 -1.78 1.63 -19.01
CA GLY A 330 -2.66 2.69 -19.51
C GLY A 330 -2.49 3.02 -21.00
N LEU A 331 -1.74 2.20 -21.74
CA LEU A 331 -1.60 2.19 -23.20
C LEU A 331 -2.12 0.85 -23.74
N ASP A 332 -2.67 0.84 -24.96
CA ASP A 332 -3.13 -0.42 -25.57
C ASP A 332 -1.92 -1.23 -26.09
N ASP A 333 -0.95 -0.54 -26.70
CA ASP A 333 0.32 -1.15 -27.09
C ASP A 333 1.50 -0.14 -27.22
N TRP A 334 2.65 -0.63 -27.65
CA TRP A 334 3.86 0.18 -27.86
C TRP A 334 3.73 1.29 -28.90
N THR A 335 2.82 1.15 -29.85
CA THR A 335 2.56 2.16 -30.87
C THR A 335 1.89 3.40 -30.27
N ASP A 336 1.28 3.30 -29.10
CA ASP A 336 0.75 4.45 -28.35
C ASP A 336 1.82 5.19 -27.53
N ASN A 337 2.93 4.50 -27.22
CA ASN A 337 4.04 5.06 -26.45
C ASN A 337 5.10 5.69 -27.37
N LEU A 338 5.60 4.88 -28.31
CA LEU A 338 6.59 5.25 -29.32
C LEU A 338 6.17 4.74 -30.71
N PRO A 339 5.22 5.45 -31.35
CA PRO A 339 4.77 5.12 -32.70
C PRO A 339 5.90 5.10 -33.73
N ASP A 340 5.78 4.29 -34.78
CA ASP A 340 6.77 4.20 -35.87
C ASP A 340 6.95 5.53 -36.62
N TRP A 341 5.91 6.37 -36.63
CA TRP A 341 6.00 7.71 -37.22
C TRP A 341 6.89 8.65 -36.38
N VAL A 342 7.05 8.42 -35.08
CA VAL A 342 8.01 9.15 -34.23
C VAL A 342 9.42 8.71 -34.57
N LEU A 343 9.68 7.41 -34.71
CA LEU A 343 10.97 6.90 -35.16
C LEU A 343 11.36 7.46 -36.53
N SER A 344 10.38 7.57 -37.43
CA SER A 344 10.54 8.23 -38.73
C SER A 344 10.89 9.72 -38.59
N ALA A 345 10.31 10.42 -37.61
CA ALA A 345 10.65 11.82 -37.32
C ALA A 345 12.08 11.95 -36.80
N ILE A 346 12.51 11.06 -35.89
CA ILE A 346 13.89 11.03 -35.39
C ILE A 346 14.86 10.80 -36.54
N ALA A 347 14.61 9.81 -37.40
CA ALA A 347 15.46 9.49 -38.55
C ALA A 347 15.57 10.66 -39.54
N LYS A 348 14.47 11.39 -39.78
CA LYS A 348 14.41 12.57 -40.67
C LYS A 348 14.90 13.86 -40.02
N SER A 349 15.15 13.86 -38.71
CA SER A 349 15.54 15.07 -38.00
C SER A 349 16.93 15.57 -38.41
N PRO A 350 17.15 16.91 -38.46
CA PRO A 350 18.45 17.48 -38.78
C PRO A 350 19.55 17.00 -37.84
N ASP A 351 20.80 16.88 -38.33
CA ASP A 351 21.96 16.50 -37.49
C ASP A 351 22.28 17.52 -36.40
N ALA A 352 21.77 18.75 -36.55
CA ALA A 352 21.82 19.77 -35.53
C ALA A 352 20.86 19.51 -34.36
N TRP A 353 20.07 18.42 -34.37
CA TRP A 353 19.21 18.01 -33.26
C TRP A 353 19.79 16.76 -32.60
N LEU A 354 19.70 16.68 -31.28
CA LEU A 354 20.02 15.47 -30.53
C LEU A 354 18.81 15.06 -29.70
N TRP A 355 18.38 13.82 -29.93
CA TRP A 355 17.28 13.21 -29.18
C TRP A 355 17.81 12.44 -27.98
N HIS A 356 17.26 12.73 -26.81
CA HIS A 356 17.54 12.03 -25.56
C HIS A 356 16.33 11.15 -25.27
N VAL A 357 16.46 9.83 -25.35
CA VAL A 357 15.35 8.90 -25.10
C VAL A 357 15.53 8.31 -23.71
N ARG A 358 14.60 8.64 -22.81
CA ARG A 358 14.65 8.25 -21.40
C ARG A 358 13.62 7.17 -21.09
N TYR A 359 14.07 6.07 -20.49
CA TYR A 359 13.16 5.07 -19.92
C TYR A 359 12.57 5.52 -18.57
N HIS A 360 11.34 5.08 -18.31
CA HIS A 360 10.72 5.24 -17.00
C HIS A 360 11.45 4.37 -15.96
N PRO A 361 11.61 4.81 -14.69
CA PRO A 361 12.25 3.99 -13.66
C PRO A 361 11.62 2.59 -13.48
N GLN A 362 10.29 2.46 -13.63
CA GLN A 362 9.63 1.15 -13.55
C GLN A 362 10.00 0.22 -14.72
N MET A 363 10.41 0.75 -15.87
CA MET A 363 10.94 -0.04 -16.99
C MET A 363 12.36 -0.54 -16.74
N LEU A 364 13.07 -0.01 -15.75
CA LEU A 364 14.34 -0.57 -15.30
C LEU A 364 14.16 -1.67 -14.25
N GLY A 365 12.99 -1.71 -13.60
CA GLY A 365 12.62 -2.70 -12.60
C GLY A 365 11.52 -3.64 -13.10
N ARG A 366 10.30 -3.45 -12.59
CA ARG A 366 9.12 -4.31 -12.84
C ARG A 366 8.85 -4.59 -14.33
N PHE A 367 9.12 -3.63 -15.21
CA PHE A 367 8.89 -3.74 -16.64
C PHE A 367 10.21 -3.81 -17.44
N HIS A 368 11.23 -4.51 -16.94
CA HIS A 368 12.53 -4.63 -17.63
C HIS A 368 12.46 -5.27 -19.03
N GLN A 369 11.52 -6.20 -19.23
CA GLN A 369 11.29 -6.81 -20.54
C GLN A 369 10.87 -5.77 -21.59
N GLU A 370 10.02 -4.82 -21.18
CA GLU A 370 9.57 -3.71 -22.01
C GLU A 370 10.76 -2.84 -22.49
N ALA A 371 11.70 -2.50 -21.60
CA ALA A 371 12.91 -1.77 -21.97
C ALA A 371 13.81 -2.58 -22.94
N THR A 372 13.89 -3.90 -22.75
CA THR A 372 14.69 -4.80 -23.60
C THR A 372 14.15 -4.86 -25.03
N GLU A 373 12.84 -4.93 -25.19
CA GLU A 373 12.19 -4.87 -26.51
C GLU A 373 12.42 -3.52 -27.19
N MET A 374 12.27 -2.43 -26.44
CA MET A 374 12.48 -1.09 -26.96
C MET A 374 13.92 -0.85 -27.41
N ASN A 375 14.91 -1.38 -26.68
CA ASN A 375 16.32 -1.29 -27.09
C ASN A 375 16.56 -1.87 -28.50
N LYS A 376 15.90 -2.98 -28.86
CA LYS A 376 16.00 -3.55 -30.21
C LYS A 376 15.44 -2.60 -31.28
N LYS A 377 14.33 -1.92 -30.96
CA LYS A 377 13.69 -0.95 -31.86
C LYS A 377 14.55 0.31 -32.05
N LEU A 378 15.26 0.73 -31.00
CA LEU A 378 16.10 1.93 -30.98
C LEU A 378 17.52 1.71 -31.53
N GLU A 379 18.02 0.48 -31.56
CA GLU A 379 19.39 0.13 -31.96
C GLU A 379 19.86 0.79 -33.29
N PRO A 380 19.07 0.83 -34.38
CA PRO A 380 19.50 1.47 -35.61
C PRO A 380 19.76 2.98 -35.45
N LEU A 381 18.95 3.66 -34.63
CA LEU A 381 19.07 5.11 -34.38
C LEU A 381 20.23 5.43 -33.44
N ILE A 382 20.51 4.54 -32.47
CA ILE A 382 21.69 4.63 -31.60
C ILE A 382 22.97 4.52 -32.46
N LYS A 383 23.06 3.51 -33.33
CA LYS A 383 24.21 3.32 -34.23
C LYS A 383 24.41 4.49 -35.20
N ALA A 384 23.32 5.14 -35.60
CA ALA A 384 23.34 6.34 -36.43
C ALA A 384 23.66 7.64 -35.65
N ASN A 385 23.93 7.56 -34.34
CA ASN A 385 24.16 8.71 -33.46
C ASN A 385 23.03 9.75 -33.50
N LYS A 386 21.80 9.30 -33.76
CA LYS A 386 20.58 10.15 -33.79
C LYS A 386 19.97 10.30 -32.41
N ILE A 387 20.17 9.32 -31.53
CA ILE A 387 19.61 9.28 -30.18
C ILE A 387 20.69 8.94 -29.14
N GLU A 388 20.52 9.45 -27.93
CA GLU A 388 21.24 9.07 -26.72
C GLU A 388 20.24 8.50 -25.70
N VAL A 389 20.46 7.26 -25.23
CA VAL A 389 19.52 6.54 -24.36
C VAL A 389 20.09 6.32 -22.96
N GLU A 390 21.36 5.93 -22.89
CA GLU A 390 22.00 5.45 -21.67
C GLU A 390 22.13 6.61 -20.66
N LYS A 391 22.71 7.73 -21.09
CA LYS A 391 22.84 8.93 -20.25
C LYS A 391 21.49 9.54 -19.93
N ALA A 392 20.61 9.65 -20.93
CA ALA A 392 19.26 10.19 -20.75
C ALA A 392 18.45 9.39 -19.71
N THR A 393 18.71 8.09 -19.56
CA THR A 393 18.07 7.22 -18.58
C THR A 393 18.75 7.26 -17.21
N ALA A 394 20.08 7.30 -17.17
CA ALA A 394 20.85 7.28 -15.93
C ALA A 394 20.79 8.59 -15.13
N GLU A 395 20.70 9.73 -15.82
CA GLU A 395 20.76 11.06 -15.19
C GLU A 395 19.45 11.46 -14.50
N PRO A 396 19.43 12.40 -13.54
CA PRO A 396 18.19 12.91 -12.96
C PRO A 396 17.36 13.67 -14.00
N LEU A 397 16.04 13.39 -14.08
CA LEU A 397 15.15 14.01 -15.07
C LEU A 397 15.20 15.55 -15.03
N MET A 398 15.21 16.15 -13.83
CA MET A 398 15.25 17.61 -13.69
C MET A 398 16.56 18.22 -14.21
N ALA A 399 17.68 17.50 -14.05
CA ALA A 399 18.97 17.93 -14.58
C ALA A 399 18.95 17.98 -16.12
N LEU A 400 18.31 16.99 -16.75
CA LEU A 400 18.11 16.95 -18.20
C LEU A 400 17.15 18.07 -18.66
N LEU A 401 16.03 18.27 -17.97
CA LEU A 401 15.04 19.29 -18.32
C LEU A 401 15.65 20.70 -18.33
N LYS A 402 16.57 21.03 -17.41
CA LYS A 402 17.30 22.32 -17.40
C LYS A 402 18.09 22.59 -18.69
N LYS A 403 18.50 21.54 -19.42
CA LYS A 403 19.31 21.61 -20.65
C LYS A 403 18.52 21.22 -21.90
N THR A 404 17.21 21.02 -21.76
CA THR A 404 16.35 20.56 -22.85
C THR A 404 15.64 21.75 -23.50
N ASP A 405 15.56 21.76 -24.84
CA ASP A 405 14.80 22.77 -25.57
C ASP A 405 13.32 22.39 -25.70
N ILE A 406 13.02 21.11 -25.91
CA ILE A 406 11.66 20.56 -26.05
C ILE A 406 11.57 19.20 -25.38
N HIS A 407 10.47 18.99 -24.67
CA HIS A 407 10.11 17.71 -24.09
C HIS A 407 9.02 17.00 -24.94
N ILE A 408 9.06 15.68 -25.02
CA ILE A 408 8.09 14.86 -25.76
C ILE A 408 7.73 13.65 -24.90
N THR A 409 6.44 13.30 -24.84
CA THR A 409 5.96 12.09 -24.16
C THR A 409 4.59 11.67 -24.67
N ALA A 410 4.11 10.46 -24.35
CA ALA A 410 2.72 10.09 -24.61
C ALA A 410 1.75 10.96 -23.79
N PHE A 411 1.77 10.81 -22.45
CA PHE A 411 0.99 11.65 -21.51
C PHE A 411 1.53 11.62 -20.08
N SER A 412 2.84 11.48 -19.90
CA SER A 412 3.48 11.43 -18.59
C SER A 412 3.34 12.74 -17.78
N SER A 413 3.32 12.64 -16.45
CA SER A 413 3.36 13.80 -15.55
C SER A 413 4.61 14.67 -15.73
N SER A 414 5.65 14.15 -16.42
CA SER A 414 6.83 14.92 -16.81
C SER A 414 6.51 16.15 -17.66
N VAL A 415 5.32 16.24 -18.25
CA VAL A 415 4.80 17.48 -18.86
C VAL A 415 4.72 18.62 -17.85
N VAL A 416 4.22 18.37 -16.64
CA VAL A 416 4.10 19.38 -15.57
C VAL A 416 5.49 19.77 -15.07
N GLU A 417 6.38 18.79 -14.90
CA GLU A 417 7.76 19.03 -14.51
C GLU A 417 8.52 19.84 -15.58
N ALA A 418 8.36 19.53 -16.88
CA ALA A 418 8.97 20.28 -17.98
C ALA A 418 8.48 21.73 -18.04
N ALA A 419 7.17 21.94 -17.88
CA ALA A 419 6.56 23.28 -17.82
C ALA A 419 7.18 24.13 -16.69
N GLU A 420 7.51 23.53 -15.55
CA GLU A 420 8.17 24.21 -14.44
C GLU A 420 9.59 24.70 -14.75
N PHE A 421 10.30 24.10 -15.71
CA PHE A 421 11.58 24.57 -16.24
C PHE A 421 11.43 25.48 -17.47
N GLY A 422 10.19 25.83 -17.84
CA GLY A 422 9.91 26.60 -19.05
C GLY A 422 10.13 25.81 -20.34
N VAL A 423 10.16 24.48 -20.26
CA VAL A 423 10.35 23.59 -21.41
C VAL A 423 8.98 23.18 -21.97
N PRO A 424 8.63 23.62 -23.20
CA PRO A 424 7.39 23.22 -23.83
C PRO A 424 7.39 21.72 -24.14
N SER A 425 6.21 21.10 -24.05
CA SER A 425 6.03 19.67 -24.28
C SER A 425 5.21 19.39 -25.53
N ILE A 426 5.53 18.30 -26.24
CA ILE A 426 4.69 17.73 -27.30
C ILE A 426 4.16 16.38 -26.80
N VAL A 427 2.84 16.23 -26.78
CA VAL A 427 2.17 14.99 -26.38
C VAL A 427 1.76 14.17 -27.60
N LEU A 428 1.95 12.85 -27.49
CA LEU A 428 1.79 11.90 -28.61
C LEU A 428 0.46 11.14 -28.57
N HIS A 429 -0.31 11.26 -27.48
CA HIS A 429 -1.46 10.39 -27.25
C HIS A 429 -2.70 11.16 -26.76
N PRO A 430 -3.93 10.77 -27.16
CA PRO A 430 -5.17 11.48 -26.81
C PRO A 430 -5.46 11.64 -25.31
N ASN A 431 -4.99 10.70 -24.47
CA ASN A 431 -5.16 10.79 -23.00
C ASN A 431 -4.57 12.07 -22.40
N ALA A 432 -3.58 12.69 -23.06
CA ALA A 432 -3.01 13.95 -22.61
C ALA A 432 -4.05 15.08 -22.48
N ASN A 433 -5.10 15.08 -23.31
CA ASN A 433 -6.19 16.08 -23.24
C ASN A 433 -6.91 16.07 -21.88
N ARG A 434 -6.95 14.90 -21.23
CA ARG A 434 -7.56 14.75 -19.91
C ARG A 434 -6.67 15.28 -18.80
N PHE A 435 -5.37 15.03 -18.88
CA PHE A 435 -4.43 15.33 -17.80
C PHE A 435 -3.87 16.76 -17.86
N PHE A 436 -3.82 17.37 -19.05
CA PHE A 436 -3.07 18.61 -19.27
C PHE A 436 -3.89 19.75 -19.90
N ALA A 437 -5.20 19.80 -19.61
CA ALA A 437 -6.11 20.78 -20.19
C ALA A 437 -5.63 22.23 -20.00
N GLU A 438 -5.09 22.58 -18.83
CA GLU A 438 -4.55 23.92 -18.56
C GLU A 438 -3.22 24.18 -19.29
N GLN A 439 -2.34 23.18 -19.40
CA GLN A 439 -1.08 23.35 -20.13
C GLN A 439 -1.31 23.52 -21.64
N PHE A 440 -2.39 22.96 -22.18
CA PHE A 440 -2.86 23.30 -23.53
C PHE A 440 -3.33 24.75 -23.63
N LYS A 441 -4.10 25.26 -22.65
CA LYS A 441 -4.58 26.66 -22.64
C LYS A 441 -3.45 27.67 -22.55
N THR A 442 -2.40 27.37 -21.78
CA THR A 442 -1.21 28.24 -21.63
C THR A 442 -0.26 28.19 -22.83
N GLY A 443 -0.47 27.27 -23.78
CA GLY A 443 0.40 27.10 -24.95
C GLY A 443 1.74 26.43 -24.64
N LEU A 444 1.88 25.82 -23.47
CA LEU A 444 3.07 25.05 -23.06
C LEU A 444 3.05 23.61 -23.58
N VAL A 445 1.87 23.10 -23.96
CA VAL A 445 1.69 21.75 -24.51
C VAL A 445 1.11 21.81 -25.92
N PHE A 446 1.72 21.01 -26.80
CA PHE A 446 1.34 20.83 -28.20
C PHE A 446 1.00 19.36 -28.46
N LYS A 447 0.19 19.08 -29.47
CA LYS A 447 -0.15 17.71 -29.88
C LYS A 447 0.47 17.39 -31.24
N ALA A 448 0.92 16.15 -31.42
CA ALA A 448 1.30 15.62 -32.72
C ALA A 448 0.84 14.17 -32.85
N GLU A 449 0.30 13.81 -34.01
CA GLU A 449 -0.18 12.45 -34.34
C GLU A 449 0.53 11.88 -35.58
N THR A 450 1.37 12.68 -36.24
CA THR A 450 2.13 12.27 -37.43
C THR A 450 3.57 12.79 -37.41
N THR A 451 4.44 12.19 -38.24
CA THR A 451 5.82 12.65 -38.44
C THR A 451 5.90 14.13 -38.78
N ASN A 452 5.07 14.62 -39.71
CA ASN A 452 5.14 15.99 -40.17
C ASN A 452 4.66 16.96 -39.09
N GLU A 453 3.55 16.65 -38.41
CA GLU A 453 3.05 17.45 -37.29
C GLU A 453 4.07 17.58 -36.17
N LEU A 454 4.78 16.49 -35.84
CA LEU A 454 5.82 16.52 -34.81
C LEU A 454 7.00 17.41 -35.21
N LEU A 455 7.51 17.27 -36.44
CA LEU A 455 8.61 18.09 -36.92
C LEU A 455 8.21 19.57 -37.03
N ASP A 456 7.00 19.84 -37.50
CA ASP A 456 6.44 21.20 -37.61
C ASP A 456 6.24 21.83 -36.22
N ALA A 457 5.75 21.06 -35.25
CA ALA A 457 5.62 21.51 -33.87
C ALA A 457 6.99 21.87 -33.26
N VAL A 458 8.00 21.01 -33.44
CA VAL A 458 9.38 21.29 -33.00
C VAL A 458 9.92 22.57 -33.63
N LEU A 459 9.74 22.75 -34.95
CA LEU A 459 10.19 23.94 -35.66
C LEU A 459 9.43 25.20 -35.23
N ARG A 460 8.12 25.10 -35.00
CA ARG A 460 7.29 26.19 -34.49
C ARG A 460 7.75 26.64 -33.12
N ILE A 461 7.93 25.71 -32.19
CA ILE A 461 8.43 25.98 -30.84
C ILE A 461 9.82 26.62 -30.90
N LYS A 462 10.72 26.07 -31.72
CA LYS A 462 12.07 26.63 -31.94
C LYS A 462 12.03 28.08 -32.44
N LYS A 463 11.12 28.42 -33.36
CA LYS A 463 10.92 29.80 -33.85
C LYS A 463 10.32 30.71 -32.79
N GLN A 464 9.47 30.16 -31.92
CA GLN A 464 8.81 30.87 -30.83
C GLN A 464 9.69 31.08 -29.60
N LYS A 465 11.00 30.79 -29.65
CA LYS A 465 11.98 30.89 -28.55
C LYS A 465 11.99 32.19 -27.72
N ASN A 466 11.31 33.26 -28.15
CA ASN A 466 11.09 34.48 -27.37
C ASN A 466 9.89 34.43 -26.41
N LEU A 467 8.95 33.48 -26.55
CA LEU A 467 7.77 33.36 -25.68
C LEU A 467 8.08 32.77 -24.30
N ALA A 468 9.06 31.86 -24.19
CA ALA A 468 9.46 31.26 -22.90
C ALA A 468 10.02 32.28 -21.88
N LYS A 469 10.49 33.45 -22.34
CA LYS A 469 10.89 34.57 -21.48
C LYS A 469 9.72 35.46 -21.03
N THR A 470 8.57 35.35 -21.69
CA THR A 470 7.36 36.17 -21.42
C THR A 470 6.21 35.39 -20.81
N ILE A 471 6.30 34.06 -20.73
CA ILE A 471 5.34 33.26 -19.96
C ILE A 471 5.54 33.64 -18.49
N PRO A 472 4.50 34.13 -17.79
CA PRO A 472 4.60 34.38 -16.36
C PRO A 472 5.12 33.08 -15.73
N ARG A 473 6.29 33.13 -15.08
CA ARG A 473 6.67 32.05 -14.15
C ARG A 473 5.44 31.86 -13.27
N ILE A 474 4.88 30.65 -13.25
CA ILE A 474 3.62 30.31 -12.58
C ILE A 474 3.66 30.89 -11.17
N ASN A 475 3.09 32.09 -11.03
CA ASN A 475 3.13 33.07 -9.94
C ASN A 475 4.43 33.15 -9.08
N GLU A 476 4.72 34.34 -8.55
CA GLU A 476 5.52 34.43 -7.32
C GLU A 476 4.74 33.70 -6.23
N ARG A 477 4.92 32.38 -6.13
CA ARG A 477 4.36 31.58 -5.07
C ARG A 477 4.91 32.13 -3.75
N GLN A 478 4.09 32.13 -2.70
CA GLN A 478 4.67 32.18 -1.36
C GLN A 478 5.72 31.08 -1.31
N ASP A 479 6.93 31.45 -0.93
CA ASP A 479 8.03 30.51 -0.74
C ASP A 479 7.51 29.31 0.04
N SER A 480 7.69 28.10 -0.50
CA SER A 480 7.24 26.83 0.07
C SER A 480 7.69 26.70 1.52
N GLN A 481 8.85 27.27 1.85
CA GLN A 481 9.36 27.40 3.22
C GLN A 481 8.46 28.27 4.13
N THR A 482 7.92 29.37 3.61
CA THR A 482 7.00 30.25 4.34
C THR A 482 5.68 29.54 4.63
N ILE A 483 5.13 28.79 3.68
CA ILE A 483 3.91 28.00 3.87
C ILE A 483 4.16 26.89 4.90
N LEU A 484 5.30 26.21 4.80
CA LEU A 484 5.73 25.17 5.73
C LEU A 484 5.85 25.71 7.16
N ASN A 485 6.48 26.88 7.33
CA ASN A 485 6.58 27.55 8.62
C ASN A 485 5.20 27.83 9.22
N LYS A 486 4.24 28.32 8.41
CA LYS A 486 2.86 28.58 8.87
C LYS A 486 2.10 27.32 9.26
N LEU A 487 2.38 26.18 8.60
CA LEU A 487 1.77 24.89 8.94
C LEU A 487 2.26 24.36 10.28
N ILE A 488 3.54 24.58 10.59
CA ILE A 488 4.18 24.07 11.82
C ILE A 488 3.98 25.03 12.99
N TYR A 489 4.02 26.34 12.72
CA TYR A 489 3.91 27.42 13.69
C TYR A 489 2.83 28.42 13.26
N PRO A 490 1.54 28.10 13.37
CA PRO A 490 0.53 29.04 12.94
C PRO A 490 0.45 30.19 13.96
N GLU A 491 0.88 31.40 13.56
CA GLU A 491 0.82 32.62 14.39
C GLU A 491 -0.62 32.92 14.88
N GLU A 492 -1.62 32.39 14.17
CA GLU A 492 -3.06 32.47 14.45
C GLU A 492 -3.73 31.08 14.57
N ALA A 493 -3.09 30.11 15.24
CA ALA A 493 -3.60 28.73 15.38
C ALA A 493 -4.87 28.59 16.26
N THR A 494 -5.91 29.40 16.09
CA THR A 494 -7.17 29.29 16.85
C THR A 494 -7.91 27.99 16.52
N VAL A 495 -7.66 27.38 15.35
CA VAL A 495 -8.25 26.09 14.93
C VAL A 495 -7.52 24.88 15.52
N LEU A 496 -6.22 24.98 15.83
CA LEU A 496 -5.43 23.89 16.44
C LEU A 496 -5.23 24.04 17.96
N LYS A 497 -5.33 25.26 18.51
CA LYS A 497 -5.24 25.52 19.96
C LYS A 497 -6.36 24.86 20.78
N ASN A 498 -7.51 24.53 20.17
CA ASN A 498 -8.61 23.86 20.86
C ASN A 498 -8.46 22.33 20.95
N HIS A 499 -7.42 21.74 20.39
CA HIS A 499 -7.29 20.28 20.32
C HIS A 499 -5.91 19.73 20.73
N LEU A 500 -4.96 20.60 21.07
CA LEU A 500 -3.70 20.22 21.71
C LEU A 500 -3.79 20.30 23.23
N CYS A 501 -4.68 19.52 23.86
CA CYS A 501 -4.52 19.13 25.26
C CYS A 501 -5.63 18.16 25.63
N HIS A 502 -5.35 16.85 25.61
CA HIS A 502 -5.97 15.95 26.57
C HIS A 502 -5.04 14.76 26.80
N GLU A 503 -4.41 14.75 27.98
CA GLU A 503 -4.01 13.51 28.66
C GLU A 503 -5.27 12.63 28.81
N ARG A 504 -5.60 11.83 27.80
CA ARG A 504 -6.68 10.84 27.87
C ARG A 504 -6.11 9.45 27.61
N GLN A 505 -6.11 8.68 28.70
CA GLN A 505 -6.08 7.22 28.78
C GLN A 505 -5.22 6.48 27.75
N TYR A 506 -3.91 6.63 27.93
CA TYR A 506 -2.85 5.94 27.18
C TYR A 506 -2.56 4.52 27.70
N HIS A 507 -3.59 3.70 27.91
CA HIS A 507 -3.37 2.37 28.48
C HIS A 507 -2.84 1.33 27.48
N ASP A 508 -2.82 1.57 26.16
CA ASP A 508 -2.43 0.54 25.16
C ASP A 508 -1.23 0.91 24.25
N ILE A 509 -0.59 2.05 24.47
CA ILE A 509 0.59 2.49 23.69
C ILE A 509 1.81 1.57 23.94
N LYS A 510 1.91 1.09 25.16
CA LYS A 510 3.05 0.37 25.71
C LYS A 510 3.23 -1.02 25.09
N GLY A 511 2.14 -1.77 24.99
CA GLY A 511 2.09 -3.07 24.34
C GLY A 511 2.50 -3.05 22.87
N SER A 512 2.06 -2.04 22.13
CA SER A 512 2.39 -1.88 20.71
C SER A 512 3.90 -1.72 20.47
N LEU A 513 4.59 -0.93 21.29
CA LEU A 513 6.05 -0.76 21.18
C LEU A 513 6.82 -2.03 21.58
N ALA A 514 6.32 -2.80 22.56
CA ALA A 514 6.89 -4.09 22.92
C ALA A 514 6.78 -5.11 21.76
N LYS A 515 5.63 -5.12 21.07
CA LYS A 515 5.40 -5.95 19.87
C LYS A 515 6.40 -5.64 18.75
N VAL A 516 6.72 -4.36 18.52
CA VAL A 516 7.73 -3.94 17.54
C VAL A 516 9.11 -4.52 17.88
N LEU A 517 9.58 -4.34 19.12
CA LEU A 517 10.87 -4.88 19.57
C LEU A 517 10.93 -6.40 19.40
N TYR A 518 9.84 -7.10 19.69
CA TYR A 518 9.75 -8.54 19.48
C TYR A 518 9.86 -8.93 18.00
N ILE A 519 9.07 -8.27 17.12
CA ILE A 519 9.03 -8.57 15.68
C ILE A 519 10.40 -8.36 15.02
N ASP A 520 11.14 -7.34 15.44
CA ASP A 520 12.45 -7.03 14.90
C ASP A 520 13.60 -7.83 15.55
N GLY A 521 13.31 -8.65 16.58
CA GLY A 521 14.29 -9.50 17.24
C GLY A 521 15.11 -8.84 18.36
N TYR A 522 14.70 -7.67 18.86
CA TYR A 522 15.36 -6.91 19.93
C TYR A 522 14.99 -7.45 21.32
N TYR A 523 15.19 -8.75 21.55
CA TYR A 523 14.73 -9.45 22.74
C TYR A 523 15.42 -8.97 24.02
N GLU A 524 16.72 -8.67 23.99
CA GLU A 524 17.48 -8.17 25.13
C GLU A 524 16.98 -6.80 25.56
N LEU A 525 16.81 -5.87 24.62
CA LEU A 525 16.28 -4.53 24.89
C LEU A 525 14.85 -4.60 25.42
N LEU A 526 14.01 -5.46 24.82
CA LEU A 526 12.62 -5.67 25.24
C LEU A 526 12.54 -6.19 26.67
N THR A 527 13.34 -7.20 27.01
CA THR A 527 13.36 -7.80 28.35
C THR A 527 13.96 -6.85 29.39
N GLU A 528 15.02 -6.12 29.06
CA GLU A 528 15.60 -5.10 29.96
C GLU A 528 14.58 -4.00 30.29
N LYS A 529 13.87 -3.51 29.28
CA LYS A 529 12.97 -2.36 29.39
C LYS A 529 11.69 -2.69 30.16
N TYR A 530 11.13 -3.89 29.98
CA TYR A 530 9.81 -4.23 30.52
C TYR A 530 9.79 -5.40 31.52
N LYS A 531 10.94 -5.86 32.02
CA LYS A 531 11.06 -6.90 33.08
C LYS A 531 10.20 -6.69 34.33
N HIS A 532 9.77 -5.46 34.60
CA HIS A 532 8.97 -5.08 35.77
C HIS A 532 7.63 -4.45 35.39
N SER A 533 7.19 -4.63 34.15
CA SER A 533 5.88 -4.15 33.74
C SER A 533 4.76 -4.96 34.38
N ASN A 534 3.63 -4.29 34.60
CA ASN A 534 2.35 -4.92 34.94
C ASN A 534 1.34 -4.79 33.79
N ASP A 535 1.74 -4.19 32.66
CA ASP A 535 0.93 -4.11 31.45
C ASP A 535 0.90 -5.50 30.78
N VAL A 536 -0.29 -5.99 30.46
CA VAL A 536 -0.49 -7.36 29.97
C VAL A 536 0.27 -7.61 28.66
N ASN A 537 0.27 -6.64 27.74
CA ASN A 537 0.95 -6.77 26.46
C ASN A 537 2.47 -6.70 26.63
N GLU A 538 2.99 -5.78 27.44
CA GLU A 538 4.43 -5.73 27.75
C GLU A 538 4.91 -7.02 28.43
N VAL A 539 4.17 -7.52 29.42
CA VAL A 539 4.47 -8.78 30.13
C VAL A 539 4.48 -9.96 29.17
N PHE A 540 3.47 -10.06 28.30
CA PHE A 540 3.39 -11.12 27.29
C PHE A 540 4.62 -11.11 26.36
N TRP A 541 4.91 -9.97 25.73
CA TRP A 541 6.02 -9.88 24.78
C TRP A 541 7.38 -10.10 25.45
N SER A 542 7.59 -9.58 26.67
CA SER A 542 8.80 -9.87 27.45
C SER A 542 8.93 -11.35 27.84
N GLY A 543 7.83 -12.01 28.20
CA GLY A 543 7.84 -13.44 28.50
C GLY A 543 8.27 -14.26 27.29
N ILE A 544 7.65 -14.04 26.12
CA ILE A 544 8.03 -14.74 24.88
C ILE A 544 9.47 -14.39 24.45
N ALA A 545 9.93 -13.16 24.69
CA ALA A 545 11.31 -12.76 24.42
C ALA A 545 12.32 -13.47 25.33
N TYR A 546 12.04 -13.64 26.63
CA TYR A 546 12.88 -14.46 27.51
C TYR A 546 12.95 -15.91 27.04
N ASN A 547 11.85 -16.48 26.54
CA ASN A 547 11.85 -17.81 25.93
C ASN A 547 12.76 -17.87 24.70
N ALA A 548 12.70 -16.87 23.81
CA ALA A 548 13.57 -16.79 22.64
C ALA A 548 15.06 -16.66 23.01
N LEU A 549 15.38 -16.04 24.16
CA LEU A 549 16.72 -15.94 24.73
C LEU A 549 17.15 -17.20 25.54
N GLY A 550 16.31 -18.24 25.62
CA GLY A 550 16.59 -19.47 26.37
C GLY A 550 16.52 -19.31 27.90
N ASN A 551 15.80 -18.31 28.40
CA ASN A 551 15.58 -18.09 29.84
C ASN A 551 14.17 -18.54 30.27
N ASP A 552 13.96 -19.85 30.27
CA ASP A 552 12.65 -20.48 30.54
C ASP A 552 12.09 -20.10 31.91
N ARG A 553 12.97 -19.92 32.91
CA ARG A 553 12.55 -19.58 34.28
C ARG A 553 11.88 -18.20 34.35
N LEU A 554 12.50 -17.18 33.73
CA LEU A 554 11.92 -15.83 33.71
C LEU A 554 10.72 -15.75 32.76
N SER A 555 10.80 -16.45 31.62
CA SER A 555 9.66 -16.59 30.70
C SER A 555 8.44 -17.15 31.42
N PHE A 556 8.57 -18.31 32.08
CA PHE A 556 7.49 -18.93 32.84
C PHE A 556 6.96 -17.99 33.92
N LYS A 557 7.85 -17.34 34.69
CA LYS A 557 7.44 -16.41 35.74
C LYS A 557 6.54 -15.28 35.22
N LEU A 558 6.89 -14.66 34.07
CA LEU A 558 6.09 -13.58 33.49
C LEU A 558 4.80 -14.10 32.85
N LEU A 559 4.88 -15.18 32.08
CA LEU A 559 3.71 -15.71 31.38
C LEU A 559 2.70 -16.33 32.35
N ASP A 560 3.15 -16.95 33.45
CA ASP A 560 2.27 -17.48 34.50
C ASP A 560 1.47 -16.37 35.18
N GLN A 561 2.04 -15.15 35.35
CA GLN A 561 1.31 -14.00 35.90
C GLN A 561 0.03 -13.70 35.12
N LEU A 562 0.06 -13.86 33.79
CA LEU A 562 -1.10 -13.68 32.92
C LEU A 562 -2.21 -14.71 33.16
N THR A 563 -1.88 -15.84 33.80
CA THR A 563 -2.78 -16.99 34.02
C THR A 563 -3.15 -17.24 35.49
N THR A 564 -2.81 -16.31 36.40
CA THR A 564 -3.15 -16.43 37.83
C THR A 564 -4.62 -16.08 38.13
N LEU A 565 -5.24 -16.89 39.01
CA LEU A 565 -6.68 -16.85 39.34
C LEU A 565 -7.12 -15.47 39.89
N GLY A 566 -8.18 -14.92 39.30
CA GLY A 566 -8.70 -13.57 39.59
C GLY A 566 -8.42 -12.56 38.47
N ALA A 567 -7.32 -12.75 37.73
CA ALA A 567 -6.93 -11.87 36.63
C ALA A 567 -6.99 -12.53 35.24
N VAL A 568 -7.17 -13.86 35.15
CA VAL A 568 -7.19 -14.59 33.86
C VAL A 568 -8.23 -14.03 32.89
N ASP A 569 -9.47 -13.88 33.35
CA ASP A 569 -10.55 -13.41 32.47
C ASP A 569 -10.38 -11.94 32.08
N SER A 570 -9.90 -11.09 32.99
CA SER A 570 -9.65 -9.69 32.68
C SER A 570 -8.44 -9.51 31.76
N ASN A 571 -7.32 -10.18 32.05
CA ASN A 571 -6.07 -10.06 31.30
C ASN A 571 -6.17 -10.71 29.93
N LEU A 572 -6.76 -11.90 29.82
CA LEU A 572 -6.88 -12.55 28.52
C LEU A 572 -7.96 -11.91 27.65
N SER A 573 -8.92 -11.18 28.23
CA SER A 573 -9.90 -10.43 27.44
C SER A 573 -9.32 -9.21 26.72
N ILE A 574 -8.16 -8.70 27.17
CA ILE A 574 -7.47 -7.57 26.53
C ILE A 574 -6.36 -8.02 25.58
N MET A 575 -6.04 -9.32 25.53
CA MET A 575 -5.04 -9.86 24.61
C MET A 575 -5.63 -10.18 23.25
N GLU A 576 -4.85 -9.97 22.19
CA GLU A 576 -5.16 -10.45 20.84
C GLU A 576 -5.27 -11.98 20.87
N PHE A 577 -6.23 -12.55 20.12
CA PHE A 577 -6.39 -14.02 20.06
C PHE A 577 -5.09 -14.77 19.73
N ASN A 578 -4.29 -14.24 18.80
CA ASN A 578 -3.01 -14.83 18.45
C ASN A 578 -2.00 -14.84 19.62
N GLN A 579 -2.03 -13.85 20.50
CA GLN A 579 -1.23 -13.87 21.73
C GLN A 579 -1.71 -14.96 22.69
N VAL A 580 -3.03 -15.12 22.84
CA VAL A 580 -3.63 -16.18 23.67
C VAL A 580 -3.26 -17.58 23.12
N VAL A 581 -3.30 -17.77 21.80
CA VAL A 581 -2.85 -19.03 21.16
C VAL A 581 -1.35 -19.26 21.38
N LYS A 582 -0.50 -18.25 21.18
CA LYS A 582 0.94 -18.36 21.47
C LYS A 582 1.22 -18.71 22.93
N LEU A 583 0.43 -18.16 23.86
CA LEU A 583 0.52 -18.48 25.28
C LEU A 583 0.13 -19.94 25.55
N TYR A 584 -0.92 -20.43 24.91
CA TYR A 584 -1.32 -21.85 24.98
C TYR A 584 -0.22 -22.78 24.45
N VAL A 585 0.32 -22.46 23.27
CA VAL A 585 1.41 -23.21 22.63
C VAL A 585 2.63 -23.26 23.55
N TYR A 586 3.01 -22.12 24.14
CA TYR A 586 4.10 -22.02 25.10
C TYR A 586 3.93 -22.99 26.28
N PHE A 587 2.78 -22.93 26.97
CA PHE A 587 2.53 -23.80 28.12
C PHE A 587 2.41 -25.28 27.74
N ASN A 588 1.88 -25.58 26.55
CA ASN A 588 1.81 -26.93 26.04
C ASN A 588 3.20 -27.50 25.73
N HIS A 589 4.06 -26.74 25.06
CA HIS A 589 5.42 -27.16 24.73
C HIS A 589 6.27 -27.47 25.98
N HIS A 590 6.08 -26.70 27.05
CA HIS A 590 6.80 -26.87 28.31
C HIS A 590 6.10 -27.78 29.33
N ASN A 591 5.01 -28.46 28.95
CA ASN A 591 4.24 -29.35 29.83
C ASN A 591 3.65 -28.69 31.10
N TYR A 592 3.31 -27.40 31.04
CA TYR A 592 2.64 -26.67 32.12
C TYR A 592 1.12 -26.87 32.04
N ILE A 593 0.66 -28.06 32.42
CA ILE A 593 -0.72 -28.54 32.21
C ILE A 593 -1.77 -27.59 32.81
N SER A 594 -1.58 -27.11 34.05
CA SER A 594 -2.58 -26.25 34.71
C SER A 594 -2.78 -24.92 33.98
N GLN A 595 -1.68 -24.26 33.60
CA GLN A 595 -1.70 -23.00 32.86
C GLN A 595 -2.28 -23.19 31.46
N ARG A 596 -1.83 -24.24 30.76
CA ARG A 596 -2.36 -24.61 29.44
C ARG A 596 -3.88 -24.77 29.49
N ASP A 597 -4.40 -25.50 30.47
CA ASP A 597 -5.84 -25.76 30.56
C ASP A 597 -6.63 -24.47 30.87
N ARG A 598 -6.10 -23.56 31.71
CA ARG A 598 -6.69 -22.23 31.96
C ARG A 598 -6.76 -21.38 30.68
N VAL A 599 -5.66 -21.30 29.94
CA VAL A 599 -5.62 -20.57 28.66
C VAL A 599 -6.56 -21.22 27.64
N GLY A 600 -6.62 -22.55 27.61
CA GLY A 600 -7.55 -23.32 26.78
C GLY A 600 -9.01 -22.94 27.03
N VAL A 601 -9.44 -22.81 28.28
CA VAL A 601 -10.79 -22.32 28.62
C VAL A 601 -11.04 -20.93 28.05
N CYS A 602 -10.03 -20.06 28.03
CA CYS A 602 -10.17 -18.69 27.52
C CYS A 602 -10.24 -18.65 25.99
N ILE A 603 -9.48 -19.50 25.30
CA ILE A 603 -9.63 -19.72 23.85
C ILE A 603 -11.08 -20.13 23.54
N MET A 604 -11.65 -21.06 24.30
CA MET A 604 -13.03 -21.51 24.10
C MET A 604 -14.04 -20.38 24.28
N ARG A 605 -13.89 -19.55 25.31
CA ARG A 605 -14.73 -18.37 25.51
C ARG A 605 -14.59 -17.33 24.40
N TYR A 606 -13.36 -17.15 23.89
CA TYR A 606 -13.10 -16.25 22.77
C TYR A 606 -13.83 -16.72 21.50
N LEU A 607 -13.75 -18.01 21.21
CA LEU A 607 -14.46 -18.66 20.10
C LEU A 607 -15.99 -18.54 20.26
N GLU A 608 -16.52 -18.76 21.47
CA GLU A 608 -17.96 -18.65 21.75
C GLU A 608 -18.50 -17.23 21.55
N ARG A 609 -17.75 -16.20 21.98
CA ARG A 609 -18.12 -14.79 21.76
C ARG A 609 -18.07 -14.41 20.29
N ASN A 610 -17.12 -15.00 19.55
CA ASN A 610 -16.85 -14.64 18.16
C ASN A 610 -17.35 -15.70 17.16
N ARG A 611 -18.52 -16.30 17.42
CA ARG A 611 -19.09 -17.34 16.54
C ARG A 611 -19.18 -16.91 15.06
N GLY A 612 -19.44 -15.62 14.79
CA GLY A 612 -19.52 -15.09 13.43
C GLY A 612 -18.19 -15.07 12.64
N ALA A 613 -17.04 -15.20 13.32
CA ALA A 613 -15.72 -15.24 12.69
C ALA A 613 -14.92 -16.51 13.07
N ILE A 614 -15.62 -17.54 13.54
CA ILE A 614 -15.01 -18.74 14.13
C ILE A 614 -14.05 -19.48 13.20
N GLY A 615 -14.35 -19.52 11.89
CA GLY A 615 -13.49 -20.15 10.89
C GLY A 615 -12.06 -19.58 10.88
N TRP A 616 -11.91 -18.27 11.11
CA TRP A 616 -10.60 -17.61 11.18
C TRP A 616 -9.83 -17.97 12.45
N TYR A 617 -10.49 -17.99 13.60
CA TYR A 617 -9.85 -18.35 14.85
C TYR A 617 -9.40 -19.81 14.86
N ILE A 618 -10.21 -20.70 14.29
CA ILE A 618 -9.82 -22.10 14.09
C ILE A 618 -8.66 -22.22 13.10
N LYS A 619 -8.64 -21.42 12.02
CA LYS A 619 -7.47 -21.35 11.13
C LYS A 619 -6.19 -21.02 11.90
N ILE A 620 -6.23 -20.05 12.82
CA ILE A 620 -5.05 -19.69 13.62
C ILE A 620 -4.60 -20.85 14.49
N LEU A 621 -5.53 -21.51 15.19
CA LEU A 621 -5.21 -22.72 15.94
C LEU A 621 -4.57 -23.78 15.04
N PHE A 622 -5.08 -23.93 13.82
CA PHE A 622 -4.59 -24.89 12.85
C PHE A 622 -3.17 -24.54 12.36
N ASP A 623 -2.90 -23.26 12.07
CA ASP A 623 -1.59 -22.76 11.64
C ASP A 623 -0.53 -22.90 12.74
N HIS A 624 -0.95 -22.87 14.01
CA HIS A 624 -0.11 -23.18 15.18
C HIS A 624 -0.09 -24.68 15.54
N GLU A 625 -0.59 -25.55 14.66
CA GLU A 625 -0.62 -27.02 14.84
C GLU A 625 -1.40 -27.49 16.07
N GLN A 626 -2.38 -26.71 16.54
CA GLN A 626 -3.22 -27.03 17.70
C GLN A 626 -4.45 -27.85 17.30
N TYR A 627 -4.23 -29.05 16.76
CA TYR A 627 -5.30 -29.91 16.22
C TYR A 627 -6.26 -30.48 17.28
N LYS A 628 -5.75 -30.87 18.45
CA LYS A 628 -6.57 -31.45 19.52
C LYS A 628 -7.62 -30.48 20.08
N PRO A 629 -7.29 -29.20 20.39
CA PRO A 629 -8.29 -28.19 20.72
C PRO A 629 -9.37 -28.02 19.66
N ILE A 630 -8.98 -27.98 18.37
CA ILE A 630 -9.91 -27.85 17.23
C ILE A 630 -10.90 -29.02 17.22
N ILE A 631 -10.40 -30.25 17.33
CA ILE A 631 -11.21 -31.47 17.34
C ILE A 631 -12.18 -31.48 18.54
N ARG A 632 -11.72 -31.06 19.73
CA ARG A 632 -12.54 -31.05 20.94
C ARG A 632 -13.75 -30.12 20.83
N TRP A 633 -13.64 -29.04 20.05
CA TRP A 633 -14.71 -28.05 19.91
C TRP A 633 -15.82 -28.48 18.93
N PHE A 634 -15.61 -29.53 18.15
CA PHE A 634 -16.52 -29.95 17.06
C PHE A 634 -17.89 -30.51 17.51
N SER A 635 -18.19 -30.63 18.81
CA SER A 635 -19.21 -31.58 19.28
C SER A 635 -20.68 -31.20 19.13
N ASP A 636 -21.08 -29.91 19.04
CA ASP A 636 -22.50 -29.57 19.28
C ASP A 636 -23.23 -28.77 18.19
N ASP A 637 -22.55 -27.94 17.39
CA ASP A 637 -23.14 -27.23 16.22
C ASP A 637 -22.04 -26.53 15.39
N PRO A 638 -21.28 -27.26 14.55
CA PRO A 638 -20.09 -26.70 13.92
C PRO A 638 -20.47 -25.86 12.69
N HIS A 639 -20.29 -24.54 12.80
CA HIS A 639 -20.23 -23.63 11.67
C HIS A 639 -19.41 -24.25 10.51
N PRO A 640 -19.78 -24.07 9.23
CA PRO A 640 -19.17 -24.83 8.13
C PRO A 640 -17.64 -24.76 8.07
N ASP A 641 -17.03 -23.58 8.23
CA ASP A 641 -15.57 -23.48 8.28
C ASP A 641 -14.92 -24.37 9.36
N CYS A 642 -15.61 -24.59 10.48
CA CYS A 642 -15.13 -25.46 11.54
C CYS A 642 -15.14 -26.92 11.08
N CYS A 643 -16.19 -27.34 10.37
CA CYS A 643 -16.23 -28.66 9.72
C CYS A 643 -15.01 -28.86 8.81
N TYR A 644 -14.65 -27.84 8.01
CA TYR A 644 -13.47 -27.89 7.13
C TYR A 644 -12.16 -28.08 7.91
N TYR A 645 -11.88 -27.19 8.88
CA TYR A 645 -10.63 -27.26 9.64
C TYR A 645 -10.55 -28.47 10.57
N VAL A 646 -11.67 -28.91 11.15
CA VAL A 646 -11.72 -30.13 11.98
C VAL A 646 -11.43 -31.37 11.15
N GLY A 647 -12.02 -31.48 9.96
CA GLY A 647 -11.72 -32.56 9.02
C GLY A 647 -10.22 -32.63 8.71
N ARG A 648 -9.60 -31.48 8.45
CA ARG A 648 -8.14 -31.38 8.25
C ARG A 648 -7.34 -31.71 9.50
N ALA A 649 -7.82 -31.30 10.68
CA ALA A 649 -7.15 -31.56 11.95
C ALA A 649 -7.14 -33.07 12.25
N PHE A 650 -8.24 -33.77 11.98
CA PHE A 650 -8.29 -35.24 12.04
C PHE A 650 -7.30 -35.90 11.08
N ILE A 651 -7.18 -35.42 9.83
CA ILE A 651 -6.19 -35.92 8.86
C ILE A 651 -4.76 -35.73 9.40
N ARG A 652 -4.46 -34.57 10.00
CA ARG A 652 -3.13 -34.29 10.59
C ARG A 652 -2.81 -35.18 11.80
N GLU A 653 -3.81 -35.59 12.56
CA GLU A 653 -3.69 -36.55 13.66
C GLU A 653 -3.82 -38.01 13.19
N GLU A 654 -3.80 -38.27 11.87
CA GLU A 654 -3.95 -39.60 11.26
C GLU A 654 -5.28 -40.32 11.58
N ARG A 655 -6.32 -39.56 11.94
CA ARG A 655 -7.67 -40.01 12.28
C ARG A 655 -8.60 -39.92 11.07
N TYR A 656 -8.23 -40.63 10.00
CA TYR A 656 -8.86 -40.49 8.68
C TYR A 656 -10.36 -40.82 8.69
N MET A 657 -10.81 -41.78 9.48
CA MET A 657 -12.22 -42.16 9.53
C MET A 657 -13.08 -41.05 10.15
N GLU A 658 -12.59 -40.40 11.21
CA GLU A 658 -13.28 -39.28 11.84
C GLU A 658 -13.26 -38.00 10.99
N ALA A 659 -12.27 -37.82 10.11
CA ALA A 659 -12.18 -36.67 9.21
C ALA A 659 -13.32 -36.63 8.16
N ARG A 660 -13.86 -37.79 7.78
CA ARG A 660 -14.85 -37.92 6.70
C ARG A 660 -16.14 -37.14 6.98
N GLY A 661 -16.69 -37.29 8.18
CA GLY A 661 -17.94 -36.63 8.58
C GLY A 661 -17.88 -35.10 8.47
N PRO A 662 -16.94 -34.43 9.16
CA PRO A 662 -16.73 -32.99 9.05
C PRO A 662 -16.54 -32.50 7.61
N LEU A 663 -15.67 -33.13 6.80
CA LEU A 663 -15.46 -32.68 5.42
C LEU A 663 -16.72 -32.79 4.55
N LEU A 664 -17.50 -33.86 4.71
CA LEU A 664 -18.77 -34.02 4.00
C LEU A 664 -19.84 -33.03 4.48
N SER A 665 -19.90 -32.75 5.80
CA SER A 665 -20.77 -31.73 6.35
C SER A 665 -20.42 -30.36 5.79
N TYR A 666 -19.13 -29.99 5.76
CA TYR A 666 -18.68 -28.74 5.15
C TYR A 666 -19.15 -28.60 3.70
N LEU A 667 -18.92 -29.63 2.86
CA LEU A 667 -19.33 -29.60 1.45
C LEU A 667 -20.83 -29.41 1.29
N ARG A 668 -21.65 -30.07 2.13
CA ARG A 668 -23.11 -29.95 2.12
C ARG A 668 -23.58 -28.57 2.56
N GLU A 669 -23.04 -28.05 3.65
CA GLU A 669 -23.45 -26.76 4.19
C GLU A 669 -23.04 -25.62 3.27
N VAL A 670 -21.82 -25.64 2.72
CA VAL A 670 -21.38 -24.61 1.77
C VAL A 670 -22.18 -24.62 0.47
N GLU A 671 -22.71 -25.78 0.06
CA GLU A 671 -23.57 -25.85 -1.12
C GLU A 671 -24.91 -25.12 -0.89
N ASN A 672 -25.45 -25.20 0.33
CA ASN A 672 -26.77 -24.68 0.71
C ASN A 672 -26.74 -23.33 1.44
N SER A 673 -25.56 -22.85 1.86
CA SER A 673 -25.44 -21.65 2.66
C SER A 673 -25.69 -20.38 1.85
N ASN A 674 -26.49 -19.49 2.43
CA ASN A 674 -26.65 -18.10 1.98
C ASN A 674 -25.77 -17.12 2.77
N ASP A 675 -24.86 -17.63 3.62
CA ASP A 675 -23.94 -16.79 4.38
C ASP A 675 -22.95 -16.11 3.42
N PRO A 676 -22.96 -14.76 3.34
CA PRO A 676 -22.03 -14.01 2.50
C PRO A 676 -20.56 -14.39 2.75
N TRP A 677 -20.19 -14.76 3.97
CA TRP A 677 -18.83 -15.19 4.32
C TRP A 677 -18.42 -16.48 3.62
N LEU A 678 -19.33 -17.46 3.53
CA LEU A 678 -19.07 -18.74 2.90
C LEU A 678 -19.12 -18.62 1.38
N LEU A 679 -19.99 -17.77 0.84
CA LEU A 679 -20.14 -17.56 -0.59
C LEU A 679 -18.88 -16.96 -1.23
N GLY A 680 -18.24 -15.97 -0.61
CA GLY A 680 -17.03 -15.32 -1.14
C GLY A 680 -15.80 -16.24 -1.25
N ARG A 681 -15.80 -17.41 -0.58
CA ARG A 681 -14.66 -18.36 -0.57
C ARG A 681 -15.06 -19.78 -1.00
N LYS A 682 -16.32 -19.95 -1.42
CA LYS A 682 -16.97 -21.24 -1.68
C LYS A 682 -16.10 -22.14 -2.54
N ASP A 683 -15.66 -21.67 -3.70
CA ASP A 683 -14.94 -22.51 -4.66
C ASP A 683 -13.55 -22.91 -4.16
N VAL A 684 -12.81 -22.00 -3.54
CA VAL A 684 -11.44 -22.27 -3.04
C VAL A 684 -11.47 -23.31 -1.91
N TYR A 685 -12.35 -23.12 -0.93
CA TYR A 685 -12.42 -24.05 0.20
C TYR A 685 -13.15 -25.34 -0.18
N LYS A 686 -14.11 -25.32 -1.12
CA LYS A 686 -14.73 -26.53 -1.70
C LYS A 686 -13.68 -27.36 -2.44
N ALA A 687 -12.83 -26.73 -3.26
CA ALA A 687 -11.72 -27.42 -3.95
C ALA A 687 -10.79 -28.08 -2.93
N SER A 688 -10.41 -27.32 -1.90
CA SER A 688 -9.54 -27.82 -0.84
C SER A 688 -10.18 -28.96 -0.04
N ALA A 689 -11.45 -28.86 0.32
CA ALA A 689 -12.16 -29.91 1.04
C ALA A 689 -12.27 -31.20 0.22
N LEU A 690 -12.57 -31.09 -1.07
CA LEU A 690 -12.56 -32.21 -2.01
C LEU A 690 -11.18 -32.83 -2.13
N PHE A 691 -10.11 -32.02 -2.20
CA PHE A 691 -8.74 -32.54 -2.19
C PHE A 691 -8.45 -33.39 -0.95
N TYR A 692 -8.75 -32.88 0.25
CA TYR A 692 -8.53 -33.63 1.49
C TYR A 692 -9.42 -34.86 1.61
N LEU A 693 -10.64 -34.81 1.11
CA LEU A 693 -11.52 -35.98 1.03
C LEU A 693 -10.97 -37.02 0.05
N GLY A 694 -10.35 -36.58 -1.04
CA GLY A 694 -9.61 -37.43 -1.97
C GLY A 694 -8.40 -38.11 -1.32
N GLU A 695 -7.58 -37.36 -0.58
CA GLU A 695 -6.44 -37.92 0.17
C GLU A 695 -6.91 -38.96 1.21
N LEU A 696 -8.00 -38.67 1.90
CA LEU A 696 -8.64 -39.58 2.85
C LEU A 696 -9.05 -40.88 2.14
N TYR A 697 -9.81 -40.79 1.05
CA TYR A 697 -10.25 -41.97 0.30
C TYR A 697 -9.10 -42.76 -0.30
N LEU A 698 -8.02 -42.09 -0.72
CA LEU A 698 -6.82 -42.75 -1.20
C LEU A 698 -6.17 -43.58 -0.09
N ARG A 699 -6.08 -43.05 1.13
CA ARG A 699 -5.51 -43.75 2.30
C ARG A 699 -6.41 -44.86 2.85
N THR A 700 -7.73 -44.78 2.64
CA THR A 700 -8.68 -45.84 3.00
C THR A 700 -8.95 -46.83 1.86
N GLU A 701 -8.12 -46.83 0.82
CA GLU A 701 -8.20 -47.71 -0.36
C GLU A 701 -9.48 -47.56 -1.20
N GLU A 702 -10.25 -46.47 -1.02
CA GLU A 702 -11.44 -46.12 -1.80
C GLU A 702 -11.07 -45.39 -3.11
N LYS A 703 -10.15 -45.97 -3.91
CA LYS A 703 -9.49 -45.34 -5.08
C LYS A 703 -10.43 -44.64 -6.05
N ARG A 704 -11.60 -45.23 -6.34
CA ARG A 704 -12.61 -44.63 -7.25
C ARG A 704 -13.13 -43.30 -6.71
N ARG A 705 -13.48 -43.25 -5.42
CA ARG A 705 -13.98 -42.03 -4.77
C ARG A 705 -12.88 -40.97 -4.64
N ALA A 706 -11.63 -41.42 -4.43
CA ALA A 706 -10.48 -40.52 -4.44
C ALA A 706 -10.35 -39.82 -5.80
N ALA A 707 -10.39 -40.59 -6.90
CA ALA A 707 -10.34 -40.05 -8.26
C ALA A 707 -11.49 -39.07 -8.54
N GLU A 708 -12.73 -39.40 -8.14
CA GLU A 708 -13.89 -38.51 -8.26
C GLU A 708 -13.66 -37.17 -7.53
N CYS A 709 -13.13 -37.21 -6.30
CA CYS A 709 -12.86 -36.01 -5.52
C CYS A 709 -11.75 -35.15 -6.13
N PHE A 710 -10.65 -35.74 -6.58
CA PHE A 710 -9.55 -35.00 -7.22
C PHE A 710 -9.97 -34.38 -8.56
N ALA A 711 -10.78 -35.09 -9.36
CA ALA A 711 -11.32 -34.57 -10.61
C ALA A 711 -12.24 -33.37 -10.38
N GLU A 712 -13.13 -33.45 -9.38
CA GLU A 712 -14.03 -32.35 -9.04
C GLU A 712 -13.26 -31.16 -8.45
N CYS A 713 -12.26 -31.39 -7.59
CA CYS A 713 -11.36 -30.37 -7.09
C CYS A 713 -10.69 -29.60 -8.23
N LYS A 714 -10.14 -30.32 -9.22
CA LYS A 714 -9.56 -29.73 -10.42
C LYS A 714 -10.57 -28.91 -11.21
N ARG A 715 -11.81 -29.40 -11.37
CA ARG A 715 -12.86 -28.74 -12.15
C ARG A 715 -13.26 -27.38 -11.57
N ILE A 716 -13.35 -27.26 -10.25
CA ILE A 716 -13.81 -26.04 -9.58
C ILE A 716 -12.68 -25.08 -9.20
N SER A 717 -11.43 -25.54 -9.21
CA SER A 717 -10.29 -24.69 -8.88
C SER A 717 -10.07 -23.63 -9.97
N GLN A 718 -10.04 -22.36 -9.59
CA GLN A 718 -9.77 -21.24 -10.50
C GLN A 718 -8.36 -21.28 -11.12
N LYS A 719 -7.43 -22.03 -10.51
CA LYS A 719 -6.06 -22.27 -10.99
C LYS A 719 -5.76 -23.76 -11.05
N PRO A 720 -4.81 -24.22 -11.88
CA PRO A 720 -4.41 -25.63 -11.92
C PRO A 720 -4.02 -26.15 -10.53
N HIS A 721 -4.75 -27.16 -10.02
CA HIS A 721 -4.46 -27.76 -8.71
C HIS A 721 -3.45 -28.91 -8.89
N ARG A 722 -2.17 -28.56 -9.08
CA ARG A 722 -1.08 -29.48 -9.46
C ARG A 722 -1.05 -30.81 -8.68
N LYS A 723 -1.21 -30.78 -7.34
CA LYS A 723 -1.22 -32.00 -6.53
C LYS A 723 -2.40 -32.94 -6.82
N ALA A 724 -3.56 -32.38 -7.16
CA ALA A 724 -4.72 -33.19 -7.52
C ALA A 724 -4.51 -33.87 -8.87
N GLU A 725 -3.82 -33.19 -9.80
CA GLU A 725 -3.40 -33.76 -11.09
C GLU A 725 -2.38 -34.88 -10.90
N GLU A 726 -1.38 -34.67 -10.06
CA GLU A 726 -0.40 -35.70 -9.70
C GLU A 726 -1.09 -36.96 -9.15
N TYR A 727 -2.03 -36.82 -8.22
CA TYR A 727 -2.80 -37.98 -7.71
C TYR A 727 -3.70 -38.64 -8.76
N LEU A 728 -4.32 -37.87 -9.66
CA LEU A 728 -5.11 -38.43 -10.76
C LEU A 728 -4.23 -39.25 -11.71
N MET A 729 -3.05 -38.75 -12.06
CA MET A 729 -2.09 -39.47 -12.90
C MET A 729 -1.65 -40.78 -12.23
N MET A 730 -1.31 -40.75 -10.94
CA MET A 730 -0.95 -41.96 -10.19
C MET A 730 -2.08 -43.00 -10.20
N LEU A 731 -3.34 -42.58 -9.98
CA LEU A 731 -4.51 -43.46 -9.98
C LEU A 731 -4.88 -43.99 -11.39
N GLU A 732 -4.44 -43.32 -12.45
CA GLU A 732 -4.58 -43.78 -13.84
C GLU A 732 -3.50 -44.79 -14.23
N GLU A 733 -2.26 -44.59 -13.77
CA GLU A 733 -1.14 -45.53 -13.97
C GLU A 733 -1.43 -46.88 -13.29
N GLU A 734 -1.90 -46.87 -12.04
CA GLU A 734 -2.30 -48.09 -11.31
C GLU A 734 -3.48 -48.85 -11.94
N LYS A 735 -4.25 -48.24 -12.85
CA LYS A 735 -5.30 -48.94 -13.62
C LYS A 735 -4.77 -49.61 -14.88
N ARG A 736 -3.57 -49.20 -15.34
CA ARG A 736 -2.91 -49.72 -16.54
C ARG A 736 -2.01 -50.91 -16.21
N ASP A 737 -1.46 -50.94 -15.01
CA ASP A 737 -0.82 -52.10 -14.38
C ASP A 737 -1.88 -53.09 -13.84
#